data_AF-A0A1L9NV09-F1
#
_entry.id   AF-A0A1L9NV09-F1
#
_cell.length_a   1.000
_cell.length_b   1.000
_cell.length_c   1.000
_cell.angle_alpha   90.00
_cell.angle_beta   90.00
_cell.angle_gamma   90.00
#
_symmetry.space_group_name_H-M   'P 1'
#
loop_
_entity.id
_entity.type
_entity.pdbx_description
1 polymer ?
#
loop_
_entity_poly.entity_id
_entity_poly.type
_entity_poly.pdbx_seq_one_letter_code
_entity_poly.pdbx_strand_id
1 'polypeptide(L)'
;MRVGNKGLIDRTQRVNFTFDGNSYQVFAGDTVASALLANDQRLMGRSFKYHRPRGVLTAGSEEPNALVSVYRGSDVEPNVRATVQEIYEGLVVRSQNAWPSLGFDAMAVNDLAAPFLSAGFYYKTFMWPRAFWEKLYEPVIRRAAGLGGLSGKSNDAEYEKAFAFCDVLIIGAGPAGLMAALEAGRAGADVILANEDTRAGGRLLSETHEVDGRAGHEWAADVVGELESMDNVRIMNRTTVTGVYDQGTYGALERVNAHLPVGSKAPRACFWRIVAKRSILTAGALERPVAFQNNDRPGIMTASAVRSYLNRWGVAPGRDVVVFGNNDDAHRTAHDLHNAGVHVAALIDSRWDVTPTGDFPIFTGSQVCGSGGRKGLESISVRTQSGVEKIAADCLGLSGGWNPSVHLTCHMNGRPEWRKDIASFVPREGMIPGMLTAGACNGTFSTHGALLEGQVAAMETLKALGKRGAAADLPEAEDTPVRMTPLWAVGGTGRAWLDFQNDVTVKDVKQAAQENFRSVEHMKRYTTQGMATDQGKNSNVGALAILADVTGRGIPETGTTTFRPPYTPVPIAAMGAGAEGKGFAPERLITSHKSTVALGAPMIEAGMWYRPSYFPIEGETSWRQSCDREVNMVRESVGICDVSTLGKIDVQGPDAAAFLDFVYTNTFSTLKPGRVRYGLMLREDGTVMDDGTTARLSDTHYLMTTTTAAAGAVMRHLEYVHQCLRPELDVSMISVTEQWAQFAVAGPTSRELLNELLDQTIDDKSFPFMACGDVSIGDVKGRLFRISFSGEHAYEIAVPARYGAALFDVLSDHANGLGGGLYGMEALNVLRIEKGFITHAEIHGRVTAFDIGMERIVSAKKDCIGQTMAARPGLNGPEREQLVGLKPVGAVKQLTAGAHLFEAEADVTRINSQGYVTSVGFSPTEKSFLGLGFLKNGRARHGETVKLVDHMRGIETLCEVCGPVFHDPEGGKTRG
;
A
#
# COMPACT_ATOMS: atom_id res chain seq x y z
N MET A 1 -40.55 -8.57 -3.52
CA MET A 1 -41.83 -7.82 -3.36
C MET A 1 -41.80 -7.02 -2.07
N ARG A 2 -42.34 -5.79 -2.04
CA ARG A 2 -42.43 -4.98 -0.80
C ARG A 2 -43.61 -5.45 0.07
N VAL A 3 -43.37 -5.62 1.37
CA VAL A 3 -44.40 -5.88 2.38
C VAL A 3 -44.86 -4.55 2.98
N GLY A 4 -46.18 -4.36 3.11
CA GLY A 4 -46.76 -3.16 3.70
C GLY A 4 -46.39 -3.03 5.19
N ASN A 5 -46.18 -1.80 5.68
CA ASN A 5 -45.94 -1.48 7.09
C ASN A 5 -44.75 -2.21 7.76
N LYS A 6 -43.78 -2.73 6.98
CA LYS A 6 -42.56 -3.39 7.48
C LYS A 6 -41.29 -2.71 6.94
N GLY A 7 -40.16 -2.88 7.62
CA GLY A 7 -38.86 -2.33 7.21
C GLY A 7 -38.50 -0.98 7.84
N LEU A 8 -37.20 -0.74 8.00
CA LEU A 8 -36.53 0.41 8.60
C LEU A 8 -36.01 1.39 7.52
N ILE A 9 -36.85 1.66 6.52
CA ILE A 9 -36.58 2.53 5.37
C ILE A 9 -37.40 3.82 5.46
N ASP A 10 -36.96 4.89 4.79
CA ASP A 10 -37.77 6.11 4.69
C ASP A 10 -38.73 6.02 3.49
N ARG A 11 -39.99 5.67 3.77
CA ARG A 11 -41.06 5.56 2.76
C ARG A 11 -41.55 6.92 2.24
N THR A 12 -41.15 8.03 2.86
CA THR A 12 -41.51 9.38 2.43
C THR A 12 -40.59 9.89 1.34
N GLN A 13 -39.34 9.39 1.30
CA GLN A 13 -38.33 9.79 0.34
C GLN A 13 -38.16 8.73 -0.76
N ARG A 14 -38.67 9.03 -1.96
CA ARG A 14 -38.42 8.21 -3.15
C ARG A 14 -37.09 8.56 -3.79
N VAL A 15 -36.38 7.53 -4.28
CA VAL A 15 -35.07 7.66 -4.91
C VAL A 15 -35.03 6.86 -6.20
N ASN A 16 -34.45 7.42 -7.26
CA ASN A 16 -34.29 6.76 -8.55
C ASN A 16 -32.83 6.30 -8.77
N PHE A 17 -32.67 5.09 -9.31
CA PHE A 17 -31.38 4.58 -9.75
C PHE A 17 -31.53 3.72 -11.00
N THR A 18 -30.40 3.38 -11.64
CA THR A 18 -30.39 2.51 -12.82
C THR A 18 -29.57 1.25 -12.58
N PHE A 19 -30.09 0.11 -13.04
CA PHE A 19 -29.38 -1.17 -13.07
C PHE A 19 -29.47 -1.77 -14.47
N ASP A 20 -28.30 -2.00 -15.09
CA ASP A 20 -28.19 -2.48 -16.47
C ASP A 20 -29.00 -1.64 -17.48
N GLY A 21 -29.05 -0.32 -17.26
CA GLY A 21 -29.76 0.64 -18.10
C GLY A 21 -31.27 0.75 -17.82
N ASN A 22 -31.83 -0.12 -16.97
CA ASN A 22 -33.23 -0.04 -16.56
C ASN A 22 -33.37 0.88 -15.34
N SER A 23 -34.38 1.75 -15.34
CA SER A 23 -34.66 2.68 -14.25
C SER A 23 -35.57 2.04 -13.21
N TYR A 24 -35.27 2.26 -11.93
CA TYR A 24 -36.03 1.78 -10.79
C TYR A 24 -36.31 2.94 -9.84
N GLN A 25 -37.50 2.95 -9.23
CA GLN A 25 -37.87 3.88 -8.17
C GLN A 25 -38.06 3.10 -6.87
N VAL A 26 -37.32 3.50 -5.84
CA VAL A 26 -37.29 2.84 -4.52
C VAL A 26 -37.29 3.89 -3.40
N PHE A 27 -36.92 3.52 -2.18
CA PHE A 27 -36.96 4.39 -1.02
C PHE A 27 -35.56 4.61 -0.44
N ALA A 28 -35.35 5.75 0.22
CA ALA A 28 -34.10 5.99 0.93
C ALA A 28 -33.90 4.96 2.06
N GLY A 29 -32.66 4.51 2.23
CA GLY A 29 -32.30 3.40 3.12
C GLY A 29 -32.24 2.02 2.45
N ASP A 30 -32.69 1.90 1.19
CA ASP A 30 -32.44 0.70 0.39
C ASP A 30 -30.96 0.55 0.01
N THR A 31 -30.54 -0.71 -0.12
CA THR A 31 -29.32 -1.09 -0.83
C THR A 31 -29.67 -1.50 -2.26
N VAL A 32 -28.68 -1.63 -3.14
CA VAL A 32 -28.92 -2.15 -4.50
C VAL A 32 -29.60 -3.52 -4.45
N ALA A 33 -29.20 -4.42 -3.54
CA ALA A 33 -29.82 -5.73 -3.41
C ALA A 33 -31.28 -5.65 -2.94
N SER A 34 -31.58 -4.89 -1.88
CA SER A 34 -32.96 -4.76 -1.37
C SER A 34 -33.87 -4.10 -2.41
N ALA A 35 -33.37 -3.09 -3.10
CA ALA A 35 -34.06 -2.38 -4.17
C ALA A 35 -34.41 -3.31 -5.36
N LEU A 36 -33.47 -4.13 -5.80
CA LEU A 36 -33.69 -5.09 -6.89
C LEU A 36 -34.70 -6.19 -6.48
N LEU A 37 -34.58 -6.75 -5.27
CA LEU A 37 -35.55 -7.72 -4.75
C LEU A 37 -36.96 -7.12 -4.56
N ALA A 38 -37.05 -5.85 -4.16
CA ALA A 38 -38.33 -5.14 -4.05
C ALA A 38 -39.05 -5.09 -5.41
N ASN A 39 -38.30 -5.05 -6.51
CA ASN A 39 -38.76 -4.98 -7.89
C ASN A 39 -38.71 -6.33 -8.64
N ASP A 40 -38.69 -7.46 -7.93
CA ASP A 40 -38.70 -8.82 -8.50
C ASP A 40 -37.49 -9.17 -9.39
N GLN A 41 -36.40 -8.40 -9.27
CA GLN A 41 -35.16 -8.64 -9.99
C GLN A 41 -34.25 -9.57 -9.17
N ARG A 42 -34.38 -10.88 -9.40
CA ARG A 42 -33.59 -11.92 -8.69
C ARG A 42 -32.23 -12.20 -9.33
N LEU A 43 -32.12 -12.06 -10.64
CA LEU A 43 -30.87 -12.24 -11.38
C LEU A 43 -30.03 -10.97 -11.27
N MET A 44 -28.86 -11.05 -10.64
CA MET A 44 -28.00 -9.88 -10.36
C MET A 44 -26.60 -10.02 -10.93
N GLY A 45 -26.15 -11.25 -11.22
CA GLY A 45 -24.82 -11.51 -11.77
C GLY A 45 -24.69 -12.88 -12.43
N ARG A 46 -23.46 -13.20 -12.81
CA ARG A 46 -23.06 -14.45 -13.46
C ARG A 46 -21.84 -15.04 -12.78
N SER A 47 -21.84 -16.36 -12.63
CA SER A 47 -20.75 -17.07 -11.97
C SER A 47 -19.43 -16.96 -12.74
N PHE A 48 -18.31 -16.95 -12.02
CA PHE A 48 -16.98 -16.64 -12.57
C PHE A 48 -16.57 -17.52 -13.76
N LYS A 49 -16.71 -18.84 -13.64
CA LYS A 49 -16.17 -19.81 -14.61
C LYS A 49 -17.24 -20.32 -15.56
N TYR A 50 -18.42 -20.63 -15.03
CA TYR A 50 -19.49 -21.29 -15.77
C TYR A 50 -20.56 -20.32 -16.29
N HIS A 51 -20.49 -19.03 -15.94
CA HIS A 51 -21.49 -18.03 -16.32
C HIS A 51 -22.93 -18.43 -15.94
N ARG A 52 -23.07 -19.18 -14.84
CA ARG A 52 -24.37 -19.60 -14.33
C ARG A 52 -25.12 -18.37 -13.80
N PRO A 53 -26.45 -18.28 -14.00
CA PRO A 53 -27.25 -17.21 -13.41
C PRO A 53 -27.09 -17.18 -11.89
N ARG A 54 -26.76 -16.01 -11.31
CA ARG A 54 -26.63 -15.83 -9.87
C ARG A 54 -27.49 -14.68 -9.36
N GLY A 55 -28.07 -14.88 -8.19
CA GLY A 55 -28.72 -13.85 -7.40
C GLY A 55 -27.96 -13.63 -6.10
N VAL A 56 -28.38 -12.62 -5.35
CA VAL A 56 -27.87 -12.36 -4.01
C VAL A 56 -28.04 -13.59 -3.11
N LEU A 57 -27.02 -13.90 -2.29
CA LEU A 57 -27.02 -15.03 -1.35
C LEU A 57 -27.21 -14.55 0.10
N THR A 58 -26.68 -13.37 0.43
CA THR A 58 -26.60 -12.85 1.80
C THR A 58 -27.12 -11.40 1.89
N ALA A 59 -26.85 -10.68 2.98
CA ALA A 59 -27.33 -9.32 3.19
C ALA A 59 -26.25 -8.34 3.70
N GLY A 60 -24.99 -8.76 3.83
CA GLY A 60 -23.89 -7.94 4.32
C GLY A 60 -22.65 -7.97 3.42
N SER A 61 -21.48 -7.71 4.02
CA SER A 61 -20.18 -7.64 3.36
C SER A 61 -19.63 -9.02 2.93
N GLU A 62 -20.30 -10.09 3.34
CA GLU A 62 -20.01 -11.49 2.99
C GLU A 62 -20.63 -11.97 1.68
N GLU A 63 -21.35 -11.12 0.96
CA GLU A 63 -22.01 -11.45 -0.31
C GLU A 63 -21.01 -11.92 -1.39
N PRO A 64 -21.18 -13.14 -1.96
CA PRO A 64 -20.27 -13.68 -2.98
C PRO A 64 -20.75 -13.51 -4.43
N ASN A 65 -22.05 -13.30 -4.67
CA ASN A 65 -22.66 -13.39 -6.00
C ASN A 65 -22.97 -12.02 -6.61
N ALA A 66 -23.71 -11.19 -5.88
CA ALA A 66 -24.29 -9.94 -6.37
C ALA A 66 -23.25 -8.81 -6.36
N LEU A 67 -22.23 -8.96 -7.22
CA LEU A 67 -21.20 -7.95 -7.45
C LEU A 67 -21.58 -7.06 -8.64
N VAL A 68 -21.49 -5.75 -8.45
CA VAL A 68 -21.83 -4.72 -9.42
C VAL A 68 -20.68 -3.74 -9.63
N SER A 69 -20.66 -3.10 -10.80
CA SER A 69 -19.85 -1.92 -11.05
C SER A 69 -20.67 -0.66 -10.78
N VAL A 70 -20.16 0.25 -9.96
CA VAL A 70 -20.75 1.56 -9.69
C VAL A 70 -20.11 2.60 -10.62
N TYR A 71 -20.93 3.35 -11.34
CA TYR A 71 -20.48 4.39 -12.28
C TYR A 71 -20.75 5.78 -11.70
N ARG A 72 -19.72 6.64 -11.72
CA ARG A 72 -19.80 8.05 -11.30
C ARG A 72 -19.13 8.92 -12.36
N GLY A 73 -19.90 9.36 -13.36
CA GLY A 73 -19.36 10.05 -14.52
C GLY A 73 -18.44 9.11 -15.32
N SER A 74 -17.15 9.46 -15.43
CA SER A 74 -16.13 8.59 -16.06
C SER A 74 -15.44 7.62 -15.10
N ASP A 75 -15.67 7.76 -13.78
CA ASP A 75 -15.14 6.87 -12.75
C ASP A 75 -15.97 5.59 -12.67
N VAL A 76 -15.29 4.46 -12.43
CA VAL A 76 -15.88 3.12 -12.35
C VAL A 76 -15.26 2.38 -11.17
N GLU A 77 -16.10 2.04 -10.20
CA GLU A 77 -15.72 1.22 -9.04
C GLU A 77 -16.28 -0.21 -9.23
N PRO A 78 -15.44 -1.18 -9.62
CA PRO A 78 -15.88 -2.56 -9.83
C PRO A 78 -15.96 -3.36 -8.52
N ASN A 79 -16.65 -4.50 -8.59
CA ASN A 79 -16.76 -5.51 -7.53
C ASN A 79 -17.37 -4.98 -6.23
N VAL A 80 -18.19 -3.93 -6.33
CA VAL A 80 -19.00 -3.45 -5.21
C VAL A 80 -20.09 -4.46 -4.95
N ARG A 81 -20.36 -4.77 -3.68
CA ARG A 81 -21.45 -5.69 -3.32
C ARG A 81 -22.77 -4.95 -3.34
N ALA A 82 -23.75 -5.47 -4.06
CA ALA A 82 -25.09 -4.90 -4.11
C ALA A 82 -25.74 -4.81 -2.72
N THR A 83 -25.32 -5.68 -1.79
CA THR A 83 -25.80 -5.75 -0.40
C THR A 83 -25.34 -4.59 0.48
N VAL A 84 -24.23 -3.92 0.12
CA VAL A 84 -23.66 -2.82 0.94
C VAL A 84 -23.74 -1.45 0.26
N GLN A 85 -23.97 -1.42 -1.06
CA GLN A 85 -24.14 -0.18 -1.82
C GLN A 85 -25.52 0.41 -1.54
N GLU A 86 -25.54 1.49 -0.78
CA GLU A 86 -26.74 2.30 -0.55
C GLU A 86 -27.21 2.96 -1.85
N ILE A 87 -28.52 3.04 -2.02
CA ILE A 87 -29.15 3.78 -3.11
C ILE A 87 -29.11 5.27 -2.81
N TYR A 88 -28.72 6.06 -3.80
CA TYR A 88 -28.86 7.52 -3.81
C TYR A 88 -29.37 7.98 -5.19
N GLU A 89 -29.87 9.21 -5.26
CA GLU A 89 -30.49 9.74 -6.48
C GLU A 89 -29.50 9.75 -7.65
N GLY A 90 -29.88 9.11 -8.76
CA GLY A 90 -29.06 9.03 -9.97
C GLY A 90 -27.91 8.01 -9.88
N LEU A 91 -27.91 7.10 -8.90
CA LEU A 91 -26.97 5.98 -8.86
C LEU A 91 -27.06 5.16 -10.16
N VAL A 92 -25.92 4.86 -10.77
CA VAL A 92 -25.80 4.02 -11.97
C VAL A 92 -24.96 2.79 -11.63
N VAL A 93 -25.59 1.62 -11.69
CA VAL A 93 -24.92 0.34 -11.46
C VAL A 93 -25.11 -0.61 -12.62
N ARG A 94 -24.12 -1.48 -12.85
CA ARG A 94 -24.21 -2.55 -13.86
C ARG A 94 -23.78 -3.87 -13.29
N SER A 95 -24.42 -4.94 -13.76
CA SER A 95 -23.98 -6.30 -13.48
C SER A 95 -22.62 -6.57 -14.11
N GLN A 96 -21.90 -7.53 -13.53
CA GLN A 96 -20.56 -7.90 -13.96
C GLN A 96 -20.56 -9.29 -14.58
N ASN A 97 -19.51 -9.59 -15.34
CA ASN A 97 -19.23 -10.91 -15.90
C ASN A 97 -20.35 -11.48 -16.79
N ALA A 98 -21.07 -10.63 -17.53
CA ALA A 98 -22.12 -11.03 -18.45
C ALA A 98 -21.94 -10.40 -19.84
N TRP A 99 -22.06 -11.18 -20.92
CA TRP A 99 -21.97 -10.65 -22.29
C TRP A 99 -22.94 -11.34 -23.27
N PRO A 100 -23.71 -10.62 -24.10
CA PRO A 100 -23.78 -9.15 -24.18
C PRO A 100 -24.63 -8.51 -23.07
N SER A 101 -25.43 -9.29 -22.33
CA SER A 101 -26.30 -8.77 -21.26
C SER A 101 -26.48 -9.79 -20.14
N LEU A 102 -26.93 -9.33 -18.97
CA LEU A 102 -27.23 -10.21 -17.85
C LEU A 102 -28.30 -11.26 -18.19
N GLY A 103 -29.34 -10.88 -18.94
CA GLY A 103 -30.43 -11.77 -19.35
C GLY A 103 -30.04 -12.77 -20.43
N PHE A 104 -29.15 -12.39 -21.35
CA PHE A 104 -28.64 -13.22 -22.43
C PHE A 104 -27.11 -13.19 -22.42
N ASP A 105 -26.52 -14.24 -21.85
CA ASP A 105 -25.07 -14.40 -21.71
C ASP A 105 -24.59 -15.55 -22.61
N ALA A 106 -23.82 -15.23 -23.65
CA ALA A 106 -23.29 -16.19 -24.61
C ALA A 106 -22.24 -17.12 -23.98
N MET A 107 -21.52 -16.65 -22.94
CA MET A 107 -20.51 -17.45 -22.25
C MET A 107 -21.13 -18.53 -21.35
N ALA A 108 -22.46 -18.51 -21.15
CA ALA A 108 -23.18 -19.60 -20.47
C ALA A 108 -23.08 -20.96 -21.18
N VAL A 109 -22.54 -21.01 -22.42
CA VAL A 109 -22.15 -22.26 -23.08
C VAL A 109 -21.07 -23.03 -22.31
N ASN A 110 -20.22 -22.33 -21.53
CA ASN A 110 -19.21 -22.95 -20.67
C ASN A 110 -19.83 -23.92 -19.65
N ASP A 111 -21.07 -23.69 -19.24
CA ASP A 111 -21.80 -24.57 -18.33
C ASP A 111 -22.05 -25.96 -18.93
N LEU A 112 -22.19 -26.06 -20.26
CA LEU A 112 -22.33 -27.35 -20.96
C LEU A 112 -21.02 -28.13 -21.00
N ALA A 113 -19.88 -27.43 -21.01
CA ALA A 113 -18.54 -28.01 -20.96
C ALA A 113 -18.07 -28.34 -19.53
N ALA A 114 -18.91 -28.12 -18.50
CA ALA A 114 -18.54 -28.30 -17.11
C ALA A 114 -17.88 -29.64 -16.74
N PRO A 115 -18.25 -30.81 -17.33
CA PRO A 115 -17.58 -32.08 -17.05
C PRO A 115 -16.08 -32.10 -17.37
N PHE A 116 -15.64 -31.31 -18.34
CA PHE A 116 -14.23 -31.23 -18.77
C PHE A 116 -13.45 -30.15 -18.01
N LEU A 117 -14.15 -29.19 -17.41
CA LEU A 117 -13.57 -28.07 -16.67
C LEU A 117 -13.49 -28.41 -15.17
N SER A 118 -12.81 -29.48 -14.78
CA SER A 118 -12.59 -29.82 -13.37
C SER A 118 -11.58 -28.89 -12.68
N ALA A 119 -11.47 -28.96 -11.34
CA ALA A 119 -10.36 -28.32 -10.62
C ALA A 119 -9.01 -28.77 -11.21
N GLY A 120 -8.09 -27.81 -11.38
CA GLY A 120 -6.76 -28.03 -11.95
C GLY A 120 -6.70 -28.27 -13.47
N PHE A 121 -7.82 -28.26 -14.21
CA PHE A 121 -7.85 -28.52 -15.66
C PHE A 121 -6.88 -27.61 -16.45
N TYR A 122 -6.86 -26.31 -16.15
CA TYR A 122 -6.04 -25.35 -16.87
C TYR A 122 -4.53 -25.60 -16.72
N TYR A 123 -4.08 -26.04 -15.54
CA TYR A 123 -2.68 -26.46 -15.31
C TYR A 123 -2.31 -27.69 -16.14
N LYS A 124 -3.27 -28.59 -16.39
CA LYS A 124 -3.02 -29.85 -17.12
C LYS A 124 -3.09 -29.66 -18.63
N THR A 125 -3.86 -28.70 -19.12
CA THR A 125 -4.18 -28.58 -20.56
C THR A 125 -3.51 -27.39 -21.26
N PHE A 126 -3.35 -26.24 -20.60
CA PHE A 126 -2.95 -24.99 -21.29
C PHE A 126 -1.49 -24.58 -21.07
N MET A 127 -0.71 -25.30 -20.26
CA MET A 127 0.70 -24.95 -19.99
C MET A 127 1.67 -25.36 -21.11
N TRP A 128 1.20 -26.09 -22.12
CA TRP A 128 2.02 -26.57 -23.22
C TRP A 128 1.29 -26.45 -24.57
N PRO A 129 1.96 -25.98 -25.65
CA PRO A 129 3.30 -25.39 -25.71
C PRO A 129 3.37 -23.98 -25.07
N ARG A 130 4.53 -23.60 -24.52
CA ARG A 130 4.73 -22.28 -23.86
C ARG A 130 4.31 -21.09 -24.74
N ALA A 131 4.62 -21.13 -26.03
CA ALA A 131 4.27 -20.06 -26.96
C ALA A 131 2.75 -19.87 -27.12
N PHE A 132 1.95 -20.94 -26.96
CA PHE A 132 0.49 -20.87 -27.05
C PHE A 132 -0.12 -20.30 -25.78
N TRP A 133 0.49 -20.57 -24.61
CA TRP A 133 0.08 -19.91 -23.37
C TRP A 133 0.13 -18.39 -23.51
N GLU A 134 1.29 -17.84 -23.87
CA GLU A 134 1.50 -16.38 -23.97
C GLU A 134 0.67 -15.73 -25.10
N LYS A 135 0.51 -16.42 -26.25
CA LYS A 135 -0.10 -15.81 -27.46
C LYS A 135 -1.58 -16.11 -27.66
N LEU A 136 -2.13 -17.19 -27.08
CA LEU A 136 -3.49 -17.64 -27.36
C LEU A 136 -4.31 -17.89 -26.09
N TYR A 137 -3.84 -18.77 -25.21
CA TYR A 137 -4.63 -19.19 -24.05
C TYR A 137 -4.77 -18.08 -23.01
N GLU A 138 -3.66 -17.45 -22.61
CA GLU A 138 -3.68 -16.40 -21.59
C GLU A 138 -4.53 -15.19 -22.01
N PRO A 139 -4.42 -14.62 -23.22
CA PRO A 139 -5.26 -13.49 -23.63
C PRO A 139 -6.77 -13.81 -23.63
N VAL A 140 -7.14 -15.00 -24.12
CA VAL A 140 -8.55 -15.43 -24.18
C VAL A 140 -9.09 -15.71 -22.77
N ILE A 141 -8.33 -16.42 -21.94
CA ILE A 141 -8.71 -16.70 -20.55
C ILE A 141 -8.81 -15.41 -19.77
N ARG A 142 -7.87 -14.46 -19.87
CA ARG A 142 -7.95 -13.17 -19.17
C ARG A 142 -9.18 -12.35 -19.55
N ARG A 143 -9.59 -12.39 -20.82
CA ARG A 143 -10.81 -11.70 -21.29
C ARG A 143 -12.08 -12.37 -20.79
N ALA A 144 -12.07 -13.69 -20.60
CA ALA A 144 -13.23 -14.47 -20.13
C ALA A 144 -13.29 -14.64 -18.61
N ALA A 145 -12.17 -14.55 -17.89
CA ALA A 145 -12.03 -14.89 -16.47
C ALA A 145 -11.85 -13.64 -15.59
N GLY A 146 -12.59 -12.57 -15.88
CA GLY A 146 -12.60 -11.34 -15.10
C GLY A 146 -13.98 -11.05 -14.50
N LEU A 147 -14.04 -10.48 -13.29
CA LEU A 147 -15.28 -9.93 -12.72
C LEU A 147 -15.48 -8.49 -13.24
N GLY A 148 -15.38 -7.48 -12.37
CA GLY A 148 -15.48 -6.09 -12.79
C GLY A 148 -14.22 -5.54 -13.44
N GLY A 149 -14.40 -4.74 -14.49
CA GLY A 149 -13.31 -4.04 -15.19
C GLY A 149 -13.07 -2.63 -14.65
N LEU A 150 -11.80 -2.22 -14.65
CA LEU A 150 -11.39 -0.83 -14.34
C LEU A 150 -11.63 0.08 -15.55
N SER A 151 -11.78 1.39 -15.31
CA SER A 151 -11.99 2.40 -16.37
C SER A 151 -10.76 2.61 -17.29
N GLY A 152 -9.56 2.28 -16.80
CA GLY A 152 -8.28 2.58 -17.48
C GLY A 152 -7.85 4.04 -17.42
N LYS A 153 -8.59 4.90 -16.70
CA LYS A 153 -8.30 6.32 -16.51
C LYS A 153 -7.66 6.56 -15.13
N SER A 154 -7.05 7.74 -14.94
CA SER A 154 -6.64 8.20 -13.61
C SER A 154 -7.86 8.31 -12.69
N ASN A 155 -7.64 8.08 -11.41
CA ASN A 155 -8.64 8.32 -10.39
C ASN A 155 -8.52 9.77 -9.92
N ASP A 156 -9.56 10.56 -10.15
CA ASP A 156 -9.58 11.98 -9.74
C ASP A 156 -10.38 12.19 -8.44
N ALA A 157 -10.79 11.10 -7.76
CA ALA A 157 -11.48 11.19 -6.48
C ALA A 157 -10.50 11.52 -5.36
N GLU A 158 -10.89 12.45 -4.48
CA GLU A 158 -10.12 12.77 -3.29
C GLU A 158 -10.29 11.68 -2.22
N TYR A 159 -9.21 11.34 -1.52
CA TYR A 159 -9.21 10.42 -0.38
C TYR A 159 -8.49 11.06 0.79
N GLU A 160 -8.81 10.60 1.99
CA GLU A 160 -8.18 11.08 3.22
C GLU A 160 -7.53 9.93 3.98
N LYS A 161 -6.50 10.27 4.76
CA LYS A 161 -5.92 9.42 5.79
C LYS A 161 -5.95 10.15 7.12
N ALA A 162 -6.52 9.52 8.14
CA ALA A 162 -6.65 10.12 9.46
C ALA A 162 -6.12 9.21 10.56
N PHE A 163 -5.86 9.81 11.73
CA PHE A 163 -5.33 9.13 12.91
C PHE A 163 -6.28 9.37 14.09
N ALA A 164 -6.61 8.30 14.81
CA ALA A 164 -7.43 8.37 16.01
C ALA A 164 -6.80 7.59 17.16
N PHE A 165 -7.11 8.01 18.37
CA PHE A 165 -6.67 7.38 19.61
C PHE A 165 -7.90 7.22 20.51
N CYS A 166 -7.95 6.14 21.28
CA CYS A 166 -9.01 5.95 22.27
C CYS A 166 -8.53 5.04 23.43
N ASP A 167 -9.28 5.05 24.54
CA ASP A 167 -9.10 4.07 25.60
C ASP A 167 -9.61 2.69 25.16
N VAL A 168 -10.80 2.65 24.55
CA VAL A 168 -11.48 1.42 24.13
C VAL A 168 -11.98 1.52 22.69
N LEU A 169 -11.52 0.61 21.82
CA LEU A 169 -12.10 0.41 20.49
C LEU A 169 -13.07 -0.78 20.52
N ILE A 170 -14.34 -0.54 20.22
CA ILE A 170 -15.37 -1.57 20.11
C ILE A 170 -15.67 -1.79 18.63
N ILE A 171 -15.58 -3.06 18.19
CA ILE A 171 -15.63 -3.43 16.77
C ILE A 171 -16.90 -4.24 16.49
N GLY A 172 -17.91 -3.56 15.94
CA GLY A 172 -19.22 -4.10 15.60
C GLY A 172 -20.30 -3.62 16.56
N ALA A 173 -21.32 -2.92 16.05
CA ALA A 173 -22.38 -2.32 16.85
C ALA A 173 -23.64 -3.20 16.94
N GLY A 174 -23.47 -4.51 17.18
CA GLY A 174 -24.58 -5.40 17.55
C GLY A 174 -24.98 -5.27 19.02
N PRO A 175 -25.86 -6.13 19.56
CA PRO A 175 -26.29 -6.08 20.97
C PRO A 175 -25.11 -6.08 21.95
N ALA A 176 -24.13 -6.97 21.74
CA ALA A 176 -22.91 -7.02 22.55
C ALA A 176 -22.08 -5.72 22.48
N GLY A 177 -21.93 -5.15 21.28
CA GLY A 177 -21.15 -3.94 21.07
C GLY A 177 -21.81 -2.69 21.62
N LEU A 178 -23.13 -2.58 21.49
CA LEU A 178 -23.92 -1.50 22.08
C LEU A 178 -23.86 -1.55 23.61
N MET A 179 -24.02 -2.74 24.21
CA MET A 179 -23.90 -2.89 25.65
C MET A 179 -22.49 -2.57 26.16
N ALA A 180 -21.46 -3.04 25.45
CA ALA A 180 -20.07 -2.74 25.78
C ALA A 180 -19.75 -1.24 25.68
N ALA A 181 -20.29 -0.57 24.66
CA ALA A 181 -20.09 0.87 24.44
C ALA A 181 -20.80 1.69 25.51
N LEU A 182 -22.02 1.29 25.89
CA LEU A 182 -22.80 1.95 26.93
C LEU A 182 -22.09 1.88 28.28
N GLU A 183 -21.64 0.68 28.67
CA GLU A 183 -20.91 0.45 29.91
C GLU A 183 -19.58 1.24 29.94
N ALA A 184 -18.79 1.17 28.86
CA ALA A 184 -17.52 1.90 28.76
C ALA A 184 -17.69 3.42 28.71
N GLY A 185 -18.69 3.90 27.97
CA GLY A 185 -19.03 5.31 27.82
C GLY A 185 -19.49 5.94 29.14
N ARG A 186 -20.42 5.29 29.86
CA ARG A 186 -20.89 5.71 31.19
C ARG A 186 -19.77 5.75 32.24
N ALA A 187 -18.78 4.86 32.11
CA ALA A 187 -17.59 4.84 32.97
C ALA A 187 -16.55 5.93 32.61
N GLY A 188 -16.83 6.79 31.61
CA GLY A 188 -15.96 7.89 31.21
C GLY A 188 -14.69 7.43 30.48
N ALA A 189 -14.70 6.28 29.81
CA ALA A 189 -13.63 5.90 28.89
C ALA A 189 -13.78 6.67 27.57
N ASP A 190 -12.66 7.00 26.91
CA ASP A 190 -12.70 7.48 25.52
C ASP A 190 -12.99 6.28 24.60
N VAL A 191 -14.19 6.22 24.03
CA VAL A 191 -14.69 5.06 23.28
C VAL A 191 -14.82 5.41 21.80
N ILE A 192 -14.28 4.54 20.94
CA ILE A 192 -14.66 4.49 19.53
C ILE A 192 -15.49 3.23 19.30
N LEU A 193 -16.72 3.39 18.81
CA LEU A 193 -17.58 2.30 18.35
C LEU A 193 -17.56 2.27 16.82
N ALA A 194 -16.80 1.36 16.24
CA ALA A 194 -16.67 1.20 14.79
C ALA A 194 -17.67 0.15 14.27
N ASN A 195 -18.45 0.52 13.26
CA ASN A 195 -19.50 -0.31 12.67
C ASN A 195 -19.44 -0.23 11.15
N GLU A 196 -19.32 -1.36 10.45
CA GLU A 196 -19.28 -1.36 8.99
C GLU A 196 -20.62 -0.99 8.34
N ASP A 197 -21.71 -1.18 9.08
CA ASP A 197 -23.05 -0.94 8.61
C ASP A 197 -23.42 0.56 8.64
N THR A 198 -24.50 0.91 7.96
CA THR A 198 -25.03 2.27 7.85
C THR A 198 -25.71 2.75 9.13
N ARG A 199 -26.16 1.80 9.96
CA ARG A 199 -26.86 2.00 11.23
C ARG A 199 -26.35 1.00 12.28
N ALA A 200 -26.20 1.45 13.51
CA ALA A 200 -25.89 0.58 14.65
C ALA A 200 -27.13 -0.21 15.12
N GLY A 201 -26.91 -1.42 15.63
CA GLY A 201 -27.93 -2.39 16.06
C GLY A 201 -27.61 -3.83 15.63
N GLY A 202 -26.81 -4.01 14.57
CA GLY A 202 -26.43 -5.33 14.05
C GLY A 202 -27.66 -6.20 13.79
N ARG A 203 -27.68 -7.43 14.34
CA ARG A 203 -28.80 -8.38 14.17
C ARG A 203 -30.15 -7.85 14.66
N LEU A 204 -30.17 -6.91 15.62
CA LEU A 204 -31.41 -6.33 16.14
C LEU A 204 -32.19 -5.56 15.06
N LEU A 205 -31.52 -5.12 14.00
CA LEU A 205 -32.15 -4.47 12.84
C LEU A 205 -32.82 -5.47 11.89
N SER A 206 -32.47 -6.75 11.99
CA SER A 206 -32.88 -7.83 11.07
C SER A 206 -33.82 -8.85 11.71
N GLU A 207 -34.17 -8.68 12.99
CA GLU A 207 -34.93 -9.66 13.79
C GLU A 207 -36.14 -9.00 14.47
N THR A 208 -37.04 -9.85 14.95
CA THR A 208 -38.32 -9.47 15.57
C THR A 208 -38.31 -9.61 17.10
N HIS A 209 -37.15 -9.92 17.70
CA HIS A 209 -37.03 -10.08 19.15
C HIS A 209 -37.22 -8.78 19.91
N GLU A 210 -37.77 -8.94 21.11
CA GLU A 210 -37.86 -7.86 22.09
C GLU A 210 -36.61 -7.81 22.99
N VAL A 211 -36.27 -6.60 23.41
CA VAL A 211 -35.27 -6.28 24.42
C VAL A 211 -35.94 -5.30 25.39
N ASP A 212 -36.03 -5.66 26.68
CA ASP A 212 -36.81 -4.93 27.70
C ASP A 212 -38.27 -4.63 27.29
N GLY A 213 -38.94 -5.62 26.68
CA GLY A 213 -40.34 -5.49 26.25
C GLY A 213 -40.56 -4.49 25.11
N ARG A 214 -39.49 -4.07 24.42
CA ARG A 214 -39.52 -3.20 23.23
C ARG A 214 -38.94 -3.92 22.03
N ALA A 215 -39.29 -3.52 20.81
CA ALA A 215 -38.66 -4.09 19.63
C ALA A 215 -37.14 -3.82 19.64
N GLY A 216 -36.31 -4.82 19.34
CA GLY A 216 -34.86 -4.71 19.48
C GLY A 216 -34.21 -3.55 18.70
N HIS A 217 -34.77 -3.17 17.54
CA HIS A 217 -34.29 -2.03 16.76
C HIS A 217 -34.63 -0.66 17.39
N GLU A 218 -35.68 -0.58 18.20
CA GLU A 218 -36.05 0.62 18.96
C GLU A 218 -35.12 0.76 20.17
N TRP A 219 -34.90 -0.32 20.93
CA TRP A 219 -33.91 -0.35 22.02
C TRP A 219 -32.52 0.06 21.52
N ALA A 220 -32.08 -0.48 20.38
CA ALA A 220 -30.80 -0.10 19.78
C ALA A 220 -30.73 1.39 19.42
N ALA A 221 -31.83 1.98 18.95
CA ALA A 221 -31.89 3.41 18.63
C ALA A 221 -31.78 4.27 19.90
N ASP A 222 -32.43 3.88 21.00
CA ASP A 222 -32.35 4.57 22.28
C ASP A 222 -30.92 4.56 22.84
N VAL A 223 -30.26 3.39 22.83
CA VAL A 223 -28.87 3.26 23.28
C VAL A 223 -27.92 4.08 22.40
N VAL A 224 -28.10 4.07 21.08
CA VAL A 224 -27.31 4.91 20.17
C VAL A 224 -27.52 6.39 20.48
N GLY A 225 -28.75 6.84 20.70
CA GLY A 225 -29.05 8.22 21.06
C GLY A 225 -28.38 8.63 22.39
N GLU A 226 -28.33 7.72 23.37
CA GLU A 226 -27.58 7.97 24.60
C GLU A 226 -26.07 8.08 24.34
N LEU A 227 -25.49 7.15 23.59
CA LEU A 227 -24.07 7.18 23.22
C LEU A 227 -23.68 8.43 22.44
N GLU A 228 -24.52 8.89 21.51
CA GLU A 228 -24.31 10.13 20.75
C GLU A 228 -24.35 11.39 21.64
N SER A 229 -25.02 11.31 22.79
CA SER A 229 -25.06 12.41 23.77
C SER A 229 -23.81 12.47 24.67
N MET A 230 -22.92 11.48 24.59
CA MET A 230 -21.70 11.41 25.40
C MET A 230 -20.50 12.00 24.66
N ASP A 231 -19.88 13.05 25.22
CA ASP A 231 -18.69 13.70 24.63
C ASP A 231 -17.47 12.76 24.49
N ASN A 232 -17.42 11.69 25.28
CA ASN A 232 -16.35 10.70 25.30
C ASN A 232 -16.63 9.47 24.42
N VAL A 233 -17.70 9.46 23.63
CA VAL A 233 -18.03 8.36 22.72
C VAL A 233 -18.10 8.86 21.28
N ARG A 234 -17.34 8.21 20.40
CA ARG A 234 -17.41 8.43 18.95
C ARG A 234 -18.00 7.20 18.26
N ILE A 235 -19.17 7.37 17.65
CA ILE A 235 -19.77 6.34 16.80
C ILE A 235 -19.31 6.54 15.36
N MET A 236 -18.68 5.51 14.79
CA MET A 236 -18.20 5.51 13.42
C MET A 236 -18.97 4.47 12.61
N ASN A 237 -20.14 4.85 12.09
CA ASN A 237 -20.89 4.03 11.13
C ASN A 237 -20.18 4.05 9.76
N ARG A 238 -20.52 3.10 8.88
CA ARG A 238 -19.87 2.91 7.56
C ARG A 238 -18.35 2.76 7.65
N THR A 239 -17.87 2.28 8.79
CA THR A 239 -16.45 2.15 9.11
C THR A 239 -16.11 0.70 9.39
N THR A 240 -15.48 0.05 8.42
CA THR A 240 -15.01 -1.33 8.59
C THR A 240 -13.63 -1.31 9.22
N VAL A 241 -13.44 -1.95 10.37
CA VAL A 241 -12.09 -2.27 10.87
C VAL A 241 -11.51 -3.38 9.99
N THR A 242 -10.47 -3.05 9.23
CA THR A 242 -9.91 -3.90 8.18
C THR A 242 -8.76 -4.76 8.67
N GLY A 243 -8.01 -4.31 9.68
CA GLY A 243 -6.79 -4.97 10.12
C GLY A 243 -6.47 -4.71 11.59
N VAL A 244 -5.77 -5.66 12.21
CA VAL A 244 -5.19 -5.55 13.56
C VAL A 244 -3.68 -5.71 13.42
N TYR A 245 -2.94 -4.83 14.06
CA TYR A 245 -1.48 -4.74 13.99
C TYR A 245 -0.89 -4.57 15.40
N ASP A 246 0.44 -4.61 15.49
CA ASP A 246 1.17 -4.49 16.75
C ASP A 246 0.80 -3.23 17.55
N GLN A 247 1.01 -3.31 18.87
CA GLN A 247 0.87 -2.18 19.80
C GLN A 247 -0.54 -1.55 19.81
N GLY A 248 -1.59 -2.37 19.68
CA GLY A 248 -2.98 -1.89 19.71
C GLY A 248 -3.33 -0.97 18.54
N THR A 249 -2.71 -1.20 17.38
CA THR A 249 -2.97 -0.42 16.16
C THR A 249 -3.97 -1.15 15.25
N TYR A 250 -4.96 -0.42 14.74
CA TYR A 250 -6.01 -0.92 13.88
C TYR A 250 -6.09 -0.07 12.61
N GLY A 251 -6.28 -0.74 11.47
CA GLY A 251 -6.66 -0.09 10.22
C GLY A 251 -8.17 -0.11 10.09
N ALA A 252 -8.78 1.01 9.69
CA ALA A 252 -10.20 1.06 9.38
C ALA A 252 -10.48 1.90 8.13
N LEU A 253 -11.51 1.52 7.37
CA LEU A 253 -11.95 2.25 6.19
C LEU A 253 -13.34 2.81 6.44
N GLU A 254 -13.47 4.12 6.42
CA GLU A 254 -14.74 4.84 6.47
C GLU A 254 -15.20 5.23 5.07
N ARG A 255 -16.43 4.82 4.70
CA ARG A 255 -17.09 5.30 3.47
C ARG A 255 -17.74 6.65 3.73
N VAL A 256 -17.06 7.72 3.33
CA VAL A 256 -17.50 9.11 3.58
C VAL A 256 -18.51 9.59 2.54
N ASN A 257 -18.19 9.51 1.24
CA ASN A 257 -19.01 10.08 0.16
C ASN A 257 -19.49 9.02 -0.86
N ALA A 258 -19.02 7.77 -0.74
CA ALA A 258 -19.39 6.68 -1.65
C ALA A 258 -20.87 6.28 -1.63
N HIS A 259 -21.67 6.79 -0.69
CA HIS A 259 -23.10 6.55 -0.55
C HIS A 259 -23.97 7.77 -0.91
N LEU A 260 -23.36 8.89 -1.31
CA LEU A 260 -24.04 10.13 -1.63
C LEU A 260 -24.06 10.40 -3.14
N PRO A 261 -25.00 11.25 -3.62
CA PRO A 261 -25.01 11.76 -4.99
C PRO A 261 -23.69 12.43 -5.39
N VAL A 262 -23.40 12.40 -6.69
CA VAL A 262 -22.20 13.06 -7.26
C VAL A 262 -22.28 14.57 -7.02
N GLY A 263 -21.19 15.18 -6.53
CA GLY A 263 -21.07 16.64 -6.33
C GLY A 263 -20.69 17.08 -4.91
N SER A 264 -20.64 16.16 -3.94
CA SER A 264 -20.10 16.47 -2.61
C SER A 264 -18.58 16.69 -2.66
N LYS A 265 -18.10 17.71 -1.93
CA LYS A 265 -16.68 18.04 -1.77
C LYS A 265 -15.96 17.17 -0.72
N ALA A 266 -16.68 16.28 -0.04
CA ALA A 266 -16.07 15.39 0.95
C ALA A 266 -15.23 14.30 0.24
N PRO A 267 -14.14 13.82 0.86
CA PRO A 267 -13.35 12.73 0.30
C PRO A 267 -14.23 11.49 0.06
N ARG A 268 -13.85 10.66 -0.92
CA ARG A 268 -14.57 9.43 -1.24
C ARG A 268 -14.60 8.49 -0.05
N ALA A 269 -13.46 8.31 0.59
CA ALA A 269 -13.26 7.48 1.77
C ALA A 269 -12.10 8.01 2.62
N CYS A 270 -12.12 7.70 3.91
CA CYS A 270 -11.03 7.97 4.84
C CYS A 270 -10.43 6.65 5.34
N PHE A 271 -9.11 6.50 5.23
CA PHE A 271 -8.37 5.40 5.85
C PHE A 271 -7.84 5.82 7.21
N TRP A 272 -8.36 5.19 8.26
CA TRP A 272 -8.03 5.48 9.65
C TRP A 272 -6.92 4.55 10.15
N ARG A 273 -5.94 5.15 10.85
CA ARG A 273 -5.09 4.44 11.81
C ARG A 273 -5.61 4.74 13.21
N ILE A 274 -6.23 3.75 13.84
CA ILE A 274 -6.77 3.86 15.21
C ILE A 274 -5.78 3.18 16.17
N VAL A 275 -5.36 3.87 17.22
CA VAL A 275 -4.55 3.29 18.30
C VAL A 275 -5.38 3.23 19.58
N ALA A 276 -5.62 2.03 20.08
CA ALA A 276 -6.47 1.80 21.24
C ALA A 276 -5.70 1.13 22.38
N LYS A 277 -5.92 1.56 23.63
CA LYS A 277 -5.31 0.90 24.81
C LYS A 277 -5.89 -0.51 25.03
N ARG A 278 -7.17 -0.67 24.76
CA ARG A 278 -7.93 -1.93 24.79
C ARG A 278 -8.91 -2.00 23.63
N SER A 279 -9.34 -3.20 23.28
CA SER A 279 -10.40 -3.38 22.28
C SER A 279 -11.35 -4.50 22.64
N ILE A 280 -12.57 -4.44 22.12
CA ILE A 280 -13.57 -5.49 22.25
C ILE A 280 -14.10 -5.81 20.86
N LEU A 281 -13.94 -7.06 20.43
CA LEU A 281 -14.52 -7.55 19.18
C LEU A 281 -15.93 -8.06 19.42
N THR A 282 -16.89 -7.47 18.73
CA THR A 282 -18.33 -7.79 18.78
C THR A 282 -18.90 -7.96 17.36
N ALA A 283 -18.07 -8.51 16.45
CA ALA A 283 -18.34 -8.61 15.01
C ALA A 283 -19.34 -9.73 14.61
N GLY A 284 -20.07 -10.29 15.57
CA GLY A 284 -21.12 -11.27 15.33
C GLY A 284 -20.65 -12.58 14.67
N ALA A 285 -21.59 -13.24 14.00
CA ALA A 285 -21.36 -14.47 13.24
C ALA A 285 -22.09 -14.42 11.90
N LEU A 286 -21.54 -15.10 10.89
CA LEU A 286 -22.07 -15.16 9.53
C LEU A 286 -22.77 -16.50 9.31
N GLU A 287 -23.98 -16.52 8.77
CA GLU A 287 -24.69 -17.77 8.52
C GLU A 287 -24.06 -18.52 7.32
N ARG A 288 -23.90 -19.83 7.45
CA ARG A 288 -23.36 -20.68 6.38
C ARG A 288 -24.48 -21.42 5.62
N PRO A 289 -24.35 -21.60 4.30
CA PRO A 289 -25.27 -22.40 3.52
C PRO A 289 -25.02 -23.90 3.69
N VAL A 290 -25.96 -24.72 3.22
CA VAL A 290 -25.81 -26.18 3.07
C VAL A 290 -25.60 -26.51 1.59
N ALA A 291 -24.59 -27.32 1.27
CA ALA A 291 -24.33 -27.71 -0.11
C ALA A 291 -25.30 -28.80 -0.59
N PHE A 292 -25.99 -28.59 -1.71
CA PHE A 292 -26.81 -29.62 -2.37
C PHE A 292 -26.85 -29.37 -3.88
N GLN A 293 -27.39 -30.30 -4.65
CA GLN A 293 -27.40 -30.20 -6.11
C GLN A 293 -28.09 -28.91 -6.60
N ASN A 294 -27.35 -28.10 -7.36
CA ASN A 294 -27.79 -26.81 -7.92
C ASN A 294 -28.21 -25.78 -6.85
N ASN A 295 -27.54 -25.73 -5.71
CA ASN A 295 -27.81 -24.75 -4.65
C ASN A 295 -27.42 -23.29 -4.99
N ASP A 296 -27.10 -22.97 -6.25
CA ASP A 296 -26.55 -21.66 -6.68
C ASP A 296 -27.54 -20.75 -7.44
N ARG A 297 -28.80 -21.18 -7.60
CA ARG A 297 -29.76 -20.48 -8.46
C ARG A 297 -30.21 -19.14 -7.85
N PRO A 298 -30.56 -18.14 -8.69
CA PRO A 298 -31.15 -16.90 -8.19
C PRO A 298 -32.46 -17.19 -7.44
N GLY A 299 -32.58 -16.66 -6.22
CA GLY A 299 -33.68 -16.97 -5.29
C GLY A 299 -33.28 -17.94 -4.17
N ILE A 300 -32.14 -18.63 -4.27
CA ILE A 300 -31.55 -19.37 -3.15
C ILE A 300 -30.66 -18.42 -2.35
N MET A 301 -30.92 -18.30 -1.05
CA MET A 301 -30.31 -17.34 -0.14
C MET A 301 -30.05 -18.00 1.22
N THR A 302 -29.24 -17.39 2.07
CA THR A 302 -29.18 -17.75 3.49
C THR A 302 -30.49 -17.35 4.20
N ALA A 303 -30.93 -18.12 5.19
CA ALA A 303 -32.19 -17.88 5.89
C ALA A 303 -32.18 -16.54 6.66
N SER A 304 -31.06 -16.20 7.28
CA SER A 304 -30.77 -14.91 7.90
C SER A 304 -30.85 -13.73 6.93
N ALA A 305 -30.43 -13.91 5.66
CA ALA A 305 -30.61 -12.88 4.65
C ALA A 305 -32.08 -12.72 4.27
N VAL A 306 -32.83 -13.82 4.12
CA VAL A 306 -34.29 -13.77 3.89
C VAL A 306 -34.97 -12.98 5.01
N ARG A 307 -34.64 -13.27 6.28
CA ARG A 307 -35.14 -12.50 7.44
C ARG A 307 -34.70 -11.03 7.39
N SER A 308 -33.44 -10.77 7.05
CA SER A 308 -32.92 -9.40 6.99
C SER A 308 -33.67 -8.57 5.93
N TYR A 309 -33.83 -9.08 4.70
CA TYR A 309 -34.63 -8.41 3.67
C TYR A 309 -36.06 -8.13 4.13
N LEU A 310 -36.68 -9.10 4.79
CA LEU A 310 -38.05 -8.97 5.29
C LEU A 310 -38.17 -7.93 6.41
N ASN A 311 -37.37 -8.05 7.46
CA ASN A 311 -37.50 -7.27 8.69
C ASN A 311 -36.87 -5.88 8.56
N ARG A 312 -35.70 -5.78 7.94
CA ARG A 312 -34.95 -4.52 7.82
C ARG A 312 -35.38 -3.67 6.64
N TRP A 313 -35.69 -4.25 5.49
CA TRP A 313 -36.05 -3.48 4.28
C TRP A 313 -37.52 -3.61 3.87
N GLY A 314 -38.29 -4.47 4.56
CA GLY A 314 -39.69 -4.72 4.23
C GLY A 314 -39.83 -5.42 2.88
N VAL A 315 -38.91 -6.30 2.52
CA VAL A 315 -38.86 -6.98 1.21
C VAL A 315 -38.95 -8.49 1.40
N ALA A 316 -40.01 -9.09 0.86
CA ALA A 316 -40.10 -10.54 0.67
C ALA A 316 -39.28 -10.94 -0.57
N PRO A 317 -38.23 -11.78 -0.44
CA PRO A 317 -37.39 -12.18 -1.59
C PRO A 317 -38.08 -13.09 -2.61
N GLY A 318 -39.22 -13.68 -2.25
CA GLY A 318 -40.07 -14.50 -3.11
C GLY A 318 -41.53 -14.48 -2.63
N ARG A 319 -42.43 -15.07 -3.42
CA ARG A 319 -43.84 -15.25 -3.11
C ARG A 319 -44.11 -16.59 -2.43
N ASP A 320 -43.43 -17.63 -2.89
CA ASP A 320 -43.57 -19.02 -2.42
C ASP A 320 -42.22 -19.45 -1.84
N VAL A 321 -42.07 -19.23 -0.54
CA VAL A 321 -40.77 -19.39 0.13
C VAL A 321 -40.68 -20.76 0.78
N VAL A 322 -39.59 -21.47 0.53
CA VAL A 322 -39.19 -22.64 1.32
C VAL A 322 -38.03 -22.27 2.22
N VAL A 323 -38.01 -22.80 3.44
CA VAL A 323 -36.84 -22.71 4.32
C VAL A 323 -36.28 -24.12 4.53
N PHE A 324 -34.97 -24.28 4.39
CA PHE A 324 -34.27 -25.53 4.63
C PHE A 324 -33.16 -25.32 5.66
N GLY A 325 -33.16 -26.11 6.73
CA GLY A 325 -32.08 -26.03 7.70
C GLY A 325 -31.86 -27.25 8.57
N ASN A 326 -30.88 -27.09 9.45
CA ASN A 326 -30.41 -28.08 10.40
C ASN A 326 -30.39 -27.57 11.85
N ASN A 327 -31.10 -26.47 12.11
CA ASN A 327 -31.08 -25.73 13.35
C ASN A 327 -32.36 -24.89 13.52
N ASP A 328 -32.56 -24.35 14.71
CA ASP A 328 -33.80 -23.66 15.10
C ASP A 328 -34.01 -22.30 14.39
N ASP A 329 -32.98 -21.69 13.77
CA ASP A 329 -33.15 -20.44 13.01
C ASP A 329 -33.94 -20.60 11.70
N ALA A 330 -33.96 -21.82 11.15
CA ALA A 330 -34.84 -22.14 10.02
C ALA A 330 -36.32 -21.96 10.40
N HIS A 331 -36.71 -22.42 11.60
CA HIS A 331 -38.08 -22.25 12.12
C HIS A 331 -38.39 -20.78 12.34
N ARG A 332 -37.47 -20.04 12.95
CA ARG A 332 -37.61 -18.59 13.17
C ARG A 332 -37.86 -17.84 11.85
N THR A 333 -37.13 -18.20 10.79
CA THR A 333 -37.31 -17.60 9.46
C THR A 333 -38.68 -17.91 8.86
N ALA A 334 -39.15 -19.14 8.98
CA ALA A 334 -40.48 -19.53 8.51
C ALA A 334 -41.60 -18.79 9.27
N HIS A 335 -41.48 -18.66 10.59
CA HIS A 335 -42.42 -17.89 11.42
C HIS A 335 -42.44 -16.40 11.04
N ASP A 336 -41.27 -15.77 10.88
CA ASP A 336 -41.18 -14.36 10.49
C ASP A 336 -41.85 -14.09 9.13
N LEU A 337 -41.68 -15.00 8.16
CA LEU A 337 -42.33 -14.93 6.85
C LEU A 337 -43.84 -15.09 6.96
N HIS A 338 -44.29 -16.14 7.65
CA HIS A 338 -45.72 -16.42 7.85
C HIS A 338 -46.43 -15.27 8.56
N ASN A 339 -45.86 -14.76 9.65
CA ASN A 339 -46.39 -13.63 10.41
C ASN A 339 -46.42 -12.32 9.59
N ALA A 340 -45.56 -12.19 8.58
CA ALA A 340 -45.57 -11.07 7.65
C ALA A 340 -46.54 -11.25 6.47
N GLY A 341 -47.31 -12.35 6.45
CA GLY A 341 -48.24 -12.69 5.37
C GLY A 341 -47.56 -13.20 4.09
N VAL A 342 -46.29 -13.62 4.16
CA VAL A 342 -45.59 -14.26 3.05
C VAL A 342 -45.91 -15.76 3.06
N HIS A 343 -46.25 -16.32 1.90
CA HIS A 343 -46.59 -17.74 1.81
C HIS A 343 -45.34 -18.62 2.01
N VAL A 344 -45.37 -19.43 3.05
CA VAL A 344 -44.36 -20.44 3.36
C VAL A 344 -44.81 -21.76 2.74
N ALA A 345 -44.25 -22.10 1.59
CA ALA A 345 -44.61 -23.32 0.86
C ALA A 345 -44.20 -24.59 1.63
N ALA A 346 -43.06 -24.55 2.33
CA ALA A 346 -42.64 -25.59 3.26
C ALA A 346 -41.50 -25.12 4.18
N LEU A 347 -41.38 -25.74 5.35
CA LEU A 347 -40.18 -25.77 6.17
C LEU A 347 -39.60 -27.18 6.17
N ILE A 348 -38.35 -27.32 5.72
CA ILE A 348 -37.63 -28.59 5.65
C ILE A 348 -36.57 -28.60 6.75
N ASP A 349 -36.72 -29.46 7.75
CA ASP A 349 -35.73 -29.65 8.81
C ASP A 349 -35.09 -31.03 8.68
N SER A 350 -33.75 -31.02 8.59
CA SER A 350 -32.96 -32.26 8.50
C SER A 350 -32.97 -33.10 9.77
N ARG A 351 -33.40 -32.55 10.90
CA ARG A 351 -33.46 -33.21 12.21
C ARG A 351 -34.79 -33.96 12.40
N TRP A 352 -34.73 -35.10 13.06
CA TRP A 352 -35.88 -36.00 13.27
C TRP A 352 -36.60 -35.76 14.60
N ASP A 353 -35.92 -35.14 15.56
CA ASP A 353 -36.34 -34.90 16.94
C ASP A 353 -37.01 -33.53 17.14
N VAL A 354 -37.36 -32.86 16.05
CA VAL A 354 -37.95 -31.51 16.06
C VAL A 354 -39.46 -31.57 16.19
N THR A 355 -40.01 -30.81 17.13
CA THR A 355 -41.46 -30.59 17.24
C THR A 355 -41.91 -29.57 16.19
N PRO A 356 -42.77 -29.94 15.23
CA PRO A 356 -43.30 -28.99 14.25
C PRO A 356 -44.13 -27.91 14.94
N THR A 357 -43.84 -26.63 14.66
CA THR A 357 -44.62 -25.48 15.15
C THR A 357 -44.88 -24.51 14.00
N GLY A 358 -46.13 -24.07 13.83
CA GLY A 358 -46.54 -23.14 12.77
C GLY A 358 -47.71 -23.65 11.93
N ASP A 359 -48.39 -22.73 11.24
CA ASP A 359 -49.51 -23.02 10.34
C ASP A 359 -49.04 -23.03 8.87
N PHE A 360 -48.08 -23.91 8.59
CA PHE A 360 -47.51 -24.16 7.26
C PHE A 360 -46.93 -25.58 7.19
N PRO A 361 -46.70 -26.15 5.99
CA PRO A 361 -46.16 -27.52 5.87
C PRO A 361 -44.75 -27.65 6.47
N ILE A 362 -44.53 -28.64 7.33
CA ILE A 362 -43.24 -28.92 7.98
C ILE A 362 -42.83 -30.37 7.71
N PHE A 363 -41.63 -30.56 7.16
CA PHE A 363 -41.04 -31.85 6.87
C PHE A 363 -39.81 -32.07 7.76
N THR A 364 -39.94 -32.89 8.79
CA THR A 364 -38.84 -33.28 9.69
C THR A 364 -38.07 -34.48 9.12
N GLY A 365 -36.79 -34.62 9.51
CA GLY A 365 -35.89 -35.67 9.00
C GLY A 365 -35.71 -35.65 7.47
N SER A 366 -35.95 -34.51 6.83
CA SER A 366 -36.00 -34.37 5.37
C SER A 366 -34.93 -33.41 4.88
N GLN A 367 -34.47 -33.58 3.63
CA GLN A 367 -33.37 -32.78 3.08
C GLN A 367 -33.69 -32.28 1.68
N VAL A 368 -33.40 -31.01 1.40
CA VAL A 368 -33.40 -30.51 0.02
C VAL A 368 -32.22 -31.13 -0.72
N CYS A 369 -32.51 -31.95 -1.72
CA CYS A 369 -31.50 -32.69 -2.49
C CYS A 369 -31.33 -32.17 -3.92
N GLY A 370 -32.09 -31.16 -4.34
CA GLY A 370 -31.99 -30.57 -5.67
C GLY A 370 -32.85 -29.32 -5.85
N SER A 371 -32.57 -28.54 -6.90
CA SER A 371 -33.39 -27.40 -7.30
C SER A 371 -33.59 -27.30 -8.82
N GLY A 372 -34.75 -26.76 -9.21
CA GLY A 372 -35.17 -26.50 -10.59
C GLY A 372 -35.27 -25.02 -10.93
N GLY A 373 -35.36 -24.72 -12.23
CA GLY A 373 -35.34 -23.36 -12.80
C GLY A 373 -33.99 -23.03 -13.46
N ARG A 374 -33.85 -21.85 -14.05
CA ARG A 374 -32.57 -21.38 -14.64
C ARG A 374 -32.23 -19.96 -14.23
N LYS A 375 -33.02 -18.98 -14.67
CA LYS A 375 -32.82 -17.55 -14.34
C LYS A 375 -33.43 -17.15 -13.00
N GLY A 376 -34.13 -18.08 -12.36
CA GLY A 376 -34.67 -18.00 -11.01
C GLY A 376 -35.02 -19.40 -10.54
N LEU A 377 -35.18 -19.56 -9.23
CA LEU A 377 -35.73 -20.76 -8.62
C LEU A 377 -37.21 -20.89 -9.02
N GLU A 378 -37.61 -22.11 -9.37
CA GLU A 378 -39.01 -22.47 -9.70
C GLU A 378 -39.50 -23.65 -8.85
N SER A 379 -38.58 -24.47 -8.35
CA SER A 379 -38.91 -25.64 -7.53
C SER A 379 -37.70 -26.19 -6.79
N ILE A 380 -37.97 -26.95 -5.74
CA ILE A 380 -36.99 -27.76 -5.02
C ILE A 380 -37.37 -29.24 -5.05
N SER A 381 -36.38 -30.10 -4.89
CA SER A 381 -36.55 -31.54 -4.68
C SER A 381 -36.21 -31.86 -3.23
N VAL A 382 -37.16 -32.43 -2.50
CA VAL A 382 -37.04 -32.80 -1.09
C VAL A 382 -36.99 -34.31 -0.99
N ARG A 383 -35.94 -34.82 -0.35
CA ARG A 383 -35.86 -36.23 0.05
C ARG A 383 -36.53 -36.39 1.40
N THR A 384 -37.63 -37.13 1.42
CA THR A 384 -38.41 -37.52 2.59
C THR A 384 -38.21 -39.03 2.86
N GLN A 385 -38.88 -39.57 3.89
CA GLN A 385 -38.91 -41.02 4.11
C GLN A 385 -39.70 -41.78 3.03
N SER A 386 -40.69 -41.13 2.41
CA SER A 386 -41.55 -41.70 1.36
C SER A 386 -40.91 -41.67 -0.04
N GLY A 387 -39.85 -40.88 -0.24
CA GLY A 387 -39.16 -40.79 -1.53
C GLY A 387 -38.62 -39.39 -1.80
N VAL A 388 -38.64 -38.98 -3.07
CA VAL A 388 -38.27 -37.62 -3.48
C VAL A 388 -39.52 -36.91 -3.99
N GLU A 389 -39.87 -35.80 -3.36
CA GLU A 389 -41.02 -34.96 -3.70
C GLU A 389 -40.53 -33.63 -4.28
N LYS A 390 -41.37 -32.99 -5.11
CA LYS A 390 -41.05 -31.71 -5.75
C LYS A 390 -42.03 -30.64 -5.26
N ILE A 391 -41.49 -29.55 -4.73
CA ILE A 391 -42.26 -28.42 -4.20
C ILE A 391 -41.98 -27.19 -5.06
N ALA A 392 -43.03 -26.48 -5.49
CA ALA A 392 -42.88 -25.21 -6.19
C ALA A 392 -42.39 -24.13 -5.22
N ALA A 393 -41.37 -23.38 -5.62
CA ALA A 393 -40.78 -22.33 -4.78
C ALA A 393 -40.04 -21.33 -5.65
N ASP A 394 -40.14 -20.05 -5.34
CA ASP A 394 -39.42 -18.98 -6.02
C ASP A 394 -38.30 -18.36 -5.15
N CYS A 395 -38.27 -18.72 -3.87
CA CYS A 395 -37.20 -18.45 -2.92
C CYS A 395 -36.92 -19.68 -2.02
N LEU A 396 -35.64 -19.91 -1.71
CA LEU A 396 -35.19 -20.91 -0.74
C LEU A 396 -34.22 -20.28 0.26
N GLY A 397 -34.59 -20.23 1.55
CA GLY A 397 -33.71 -19.84 2.64
C GLY A 397 -32.93 -21.03 3.19
N LEU A 398 -31.59 -20.93 3.24
CA LEU A 398 -30.68 -21.97 3.72
C LEU A 398 -30.14 -21.61 5.11
N SER A 399 -30.33 -22.49 6.08
CA SER A 399 -29.76 -22.35 7.42
C SER A 399 -28.89 -23.56 7.76
N GLY A 400 -27.57 -23.44 7.55
CA GLY A 400 -26.58 -24.48 7.85
C GLY A 400 -25.85 -24.30 9.19
N GLY A 401 -26.23 -23.29 9.97
CA GLY A 401 -25.55 -22.86 11.19
C GLY A 401 -24.75 -21.57 10.99
N TRP A 402 -23.91 -21.24 11.97
CA TRP A 402 -23.25 -19.94 12.06
C TRP A 402 -21.74 -20.06 12.15
N ASN A 403 -20.99 -19.18 11.48
CA ASN A 403 -19.55 -19.07 11.59
C ASN A 403 -19.21 -17.80 12.36
N PRO A 404 -18.75 -17.89 13.62
CA PRO A 404 -18.25 -16.74 14.38
C PRO A 404 -17.19 -15.95 13.60
N SER A 405 -17.26 -14.62 13.64
CA SER A 405 -16.34 -13.73 12.93
C SER A 405 -14.95 -13.68 13.59
N VAL A 406 -14.15 -14.74 13.41
CA VAL A 406 -12.81 -14.86 14.02
C VAL A 406 -11.70 -14.08 13.29
N HIS A 407 -11.99 -13.51 12.12
CA HIS A 407 -11.01 -12.92 11.19
C HIS A 407 -9.99 -12.01 11.88
N LEU A 408 -10.47 -10.98 12.60
CA LEU A 408 -9.60 -10.00 13.25
C LEU A 408 -8.75 -10.62 14.36
N THR A 409 -9.29 -11.57 15.12
CA THR A 409 -8.53 -12.28 16.17
C THR A 409 -7.38 -13.11 15.60
N CYS A 410 -7.47 -13.52 14.34
CA CYS A 410 -6.47 -14.33 13.66
C CYS A 410 -5.36 -13.52 12.97
N HIS A 411 -5.45 -12.18 12.92
CA HIS A 411 -4.51 -11.34 12.16
C HIS A 411 -3.07 -11.35 12.68
N MET A 412 -2.87 -11.68 13.96
CA MET A 412 -1.54 -11.87 14.56
C MET A 412 -1.18 -13.37 14.70
N ASN A 413 -1.55 -14.19 13.70
CA ASN A 413 -1.33 -15.64 13.66
C ASN A 413 -2.01 -16.46 14.78
N GLY A 414 -2.96 -15.85 15.51
CA GLY A 414 -3.82 -16.59 16.41
C GLY A 414 -4.60 -17.68 15.67
N ARG A 415 -4.77 -18.84 16.31
CA ARG A 415 -5.55 -19.96 15.76
C ARG A 415 -6.84 -20.15 16.56
N PRO A 416 -8.02 -20.15 15.91
CA PRO A 416 -9.28 -20.33 16.61
C PRO A 416 -9.46 -21.79 17.05
N GLU A 417 -10.37 -22.02 17.99
CA GLU A 417 -10.69 -23.33 18.55
C GLU A 417 -12.02 -23.87 18.01
N TRP A 418 -12.12 -25.18 17.82
CA TRP A 418 -13.35 -25.83 17.37
C TRP A 418 -14.27 -26.17 18.55
N ARG A 419 -15.48 -25.62 18.56
CA ARG A 419 -16.57 -25.99 19.47
C ARG A 419 -17.55 -26.93 18.79
N LYS A 420 -17.72 -28.13 19.35
CA LYS A 420 -18.56 -29.20 18.78
C LYS A 420 -20.05 -28.94 18.94
N ASP A 421 -20.46 -28.34 20.05
CA ASP A 421 -21.84 -28.02 20.41
C ASP A 421 -22.50 -27.06 19.41
N ILE A 422 -21.73 -26.12 18.88
CA ILE A 422 -22.15 -25.16 17.84
C ILE A 422 -21.52 -25.44 16.46
N ALA A 423 -20.80 -26.55 16.33
CA ALA A 423 -20.10 -26.99 15.13
C ALA A 423 -19.34 -25.86 14.40
N SER A 424 -18.51 -25.10 15.13
CA SER A 424 -17.90 -23.87 14.62
C SER A 424 -16.56 -23.54 15.26
N PHE A 425 -15.77 -22.69 14.60
CA PHE A 425 -14.55 -22.12 15.16
C PHE A 425 -14.86 -20.85 15.96
N VAL A 426 -14.28 -20.72 17.16
CA VAL A 426 -14.37 -19.54 18.03
C VAL A 426 -12.98 -18.99 18.37
N PRO A 427 -12.87 -17.69 18.73
CA PRO A 427 -11.63 -17.11 19.23
C PRO A 427 -11.15 -17.81 20.50
N ARG A 428 -9.86 -17.69 20.77
CA ARG A 428 -9.26 -18.01 22.07
C ARG A 428 -8.75 -16.74 22.72
N GLU A 429 -8.80 -16.70 24.04
CA GLU A 429 -8.25 -15.61 24.82
C GLU A 429 -6.77 -15.38 24.49
N GLY A 430 -6.35 -14.11 24.43
CA GLY A 430 -4.96 -13.74 24.18
C GLY A 430 -4.47 -13.87 22.74
N MET A 431 -5.33 -14.22 21.77
CA MET A 431 -4.97 -14.24 20.35
C MET A 431 -4.51 -12.87 19.82
N ILE A 432 -5.07 -11.79 20.37
CA ILE A 432 -4.65 -10.41 20.14
C ILE A 432 -4.41 -9.77 21.53
N PRO A 433 -3.20 -9.26 21.83
CA PRO A 433 -2.93 -8.61 23.11
C PRO A 433 -3.87 -7.42 23.35
N GLY A 434 -4.57 -7.41 24.49
CA GLY A 434 -5.47 -6.32 24.88
C GLY A 434 -6.83 -6.31 24.17
N MET A 435 -7.18 -7.38 23.44
CA MET A 435 -8.52 -7.56 22.86
C MET A 435 -9.32 -8.62 23.63
N LEU A 436 -10.57 -8.27 23.96
CA LEU A 436 -11.59 -9.23 24.39
C LEU A 436 -12.60 -9.50 23.26
N THR A 437 -13.38 -10.56 23.38
CA THR A 437 -14.40 -10.95 22.39
C THR A 437 -15.73 -11.16 23.11
N ALA A 438 -16.85 -10.72 22.51
CA ALA A 438 -18.17 -10.85 23.11
C ALA A 438 -19.29 -11.10 22.08
N GLY A 439 -20.30 -11.86 22.48
CA GLY A 439 -21.48 -12.19 21.69
C GLY A 439 -21.22 -13.29 20.66
N ALA A 440 -21.90 -13.21 19.51
CA ALA A 440 -21.89 -14.30 18.53
C ALA A 440 -20.50 -14.59 17.92
N CYS A 441 -19.57 -13.62 17.93
CA CYS A 441 -18.19 -13.89 17.52
C CYS A 441 -17.43 -14.77 18.53
N ASN A 442 -17.89 -14.86 19.78
CA ASN A 442 -17.40 -15.74 20.84
C ASN A 442 -18.19 -17.08 20.91
N GLY A 443 -19.17 -17.27 20.02
CA GLY A 443 -20.03 -18.46 19.99
C GLY A 443 -21.29 -18.38 20.84
N THR A 444 -21.59 -17.22 21.43
CA THR A 444 -22.83 -16.98 22.20
C THR A 444 -23.89 -16.34 21.32
N PHE A 445 -24.91 -17.14 20.96
CA PHE A 445 -25.89 -16.79 19.92
C PHE A 445 -27.24 -16.28 20.44
N SER A 446 -27.53 -16.35 21.74
CA SER A 446 -28.74 -15.72 22.27
C SER A 446 -28.58 -14.19 22.36
N THR A 447 -29.69 -13.47 22.35
CA THR A 447 -29.66 -12.00 22.45
C THR A 447 -29.24 -11.58 23.87
N HIS A 448 -29.82 -12.21 24.89
CA HIS A 448 -29.46 -11.96 26.29
C HIS A 448 -27.98 -12.28 26.57
N GLY A 449 -27.50 -13.45 26.13
CA GLY A 449 -26.10 -13.83 26.27
C GLY A 449 -25.13 -12.86 25.58
N ALA A 450 -25.51 -12.31 24.42
CA ALA A 450 -24.70 -11.31 23.74
C ALA A 450 -24.61 -9.99 24.52
N LEU A 451 -25.72 -9.52 25.09
CA LEU A 451 -25.77 -8.33 25.96
C LEU A 451 -24.89 -8.54 27.20
N LEU A 452 -25.05 -9.68 27.87
CA LEU A 452 -24.28 -10.04 29.06
C LEU A 452 -22.76 -10.09 28.77
N GLU A 453 -22.34 -10.79 27.72
CA GLU A 453 -20.92 -10.85 27.36
C GLU A 453 -20.37 -9.47 26.98
N GLY A 454 -21.17 -8.62 26.32
CA GLY A 454 -20.79 -7.24 26.02
C GLY A 454 -20.50 -6.43 27.27
N GLN A 455 -21.38 -6.51 28.28
CA GLN A 455 -21.18 -5.87 29.56
C GLN A 455 -19.95 -6.41 30.31
N VAL A 456 -19.80 -7.73 30.38
CA VAL A 456 -18.65 -8.39 31.04
C VAL A 456 -17.34 -7.96 30.42
N ALA A 457 -17.23 -7.99 29.09
CA ALA A 457 -16.03 -7.57 28.38
C ALA A 457 -15.70 -6.08 28.62
N ALA A 458 -16.71 -5.21 28.72
CA ALA A 458 -16.51 -3.81 29.06
C ALA A 458 -16.01 -3.63 30.50
N MET A 459 -16.60 -4.31 31.48
CA MET A 459 -16.15 -4.26 32.88
C MET A 459 -14.70 -4.74 33.04
N GLU A 460 -14.33 -5.85 32.38
CA GLU A 460 -12.95 -6.36 32.39
C GLU A 460 -11.97 -5.37 31.74
N THR A 461 -12.38 -4.78 30.61
CA THR A 461 -11.62 -3.75 29.90
C THR A 461 -11.39 -2.52 30.77
N LEU A 462 -12.44 -2.01 31.42
CA LEU A 462 -12.38 -0.86 32.33
C LEU A 462 -11.49 -1.15 33.53
N LYS A 463 -11.61 -2.34 34.13
CA LYS A 463 -10.73 -2.79 35.22
C LYS A 463 -9.27 -2.79 34.77
N ALA A 464 -8.97 -3.29 33.58
CA ALA A 464 -7.62 -3.31 33.02
C ALA A 464 -7.09 -1.90 32.68
N LEU A 465 -7.97 -0.91 32.56
CA LEU A 465 -7.64 0.52 32.40
C LEU A 465 -7.60 1.28 33.74
N GLY A 466 -7.86 0.61 34.88
CA GLY A 466 -7.94 1.26 36.19
C GLY A 466 -9.19 2.13 36.39
N LYS A 467 -10.22 1.97 35.55
CA LYS A 467 -11.50 2.67 35.66
C LYS A 467 -12.51 1.78 36.42
N ARG A 468 -13.45 2.41 37.15
CA ARG A 468 -14.57 1.71 37.78
C ARG A 468 -15.77 1.74 36.84
N GLY A 469 -16.31 0.57 36.51
CA GLY A 469 -17.56 0.47 35.76
C GLY A 469 -18.75 0.92 36.61
N ALA A 470 -19.74 1.53 35.97
CA ALA A 470 -21.06 1.69 36.52
C ALA A 470 -21.92 0.64 35.81
N ALA A 471 -22.13 -0.51 36.46
CA ALA A 471 -22.86 -1.63 35.87
C ALA A 471 -24.23 -1.14 35.39
N ALA A 472 -24.38 -0.98 34.08
CA ALA A 472 -25.66 -0.69 33.48
C ALA A 472 -26.63 -1.84 33.77
N ASP A 473 -27.93 -1.55 33.86
CA ASP A 473 -28.91 -2.63 34.02
C ASP A 473 -28.85 -3.54 32.79
N LEU A 474 -28.78 -4.86 33.03
CA LEU A 474 -28.74 -5.85 31.96
C LEU A 474 -30.18 -6.06 31.45
N PRO A 475 -30.47 -5.74 30.18
CA PRO A 475 -31.82 -5.86 29.66
C PRO A 475 -32.30 -7.31 29.53
N GLU A 476 -33.58 -7.53 29.77
CA GLU A 476 -34.27 -8.80 29.51
C GLU A 476 -34.37 -9.01 27.99
N ALA A 477 -34.00 -10.21 27.53
CA ALA A 477 -34.06 -10.57 26.13
C ALA A 477 -34.17 -12.09 25.98
N GLU A 478 -34.37 -12.52 24.74
CA GLU A 478 -34.38 -13.94 24.38
C GLU A 478 -33.05 -14.64 24.74
N ASP A 479 -33.15 -15.75 25.47
CA ASP A 479 -32.00 -16.55 25.94
C ASP A 479 -32.06 -18.04 25.55
N THR A 480 -32.69 -18.37 24.42
CA THR A 480 -32.83 -19.76 24.00
C THR A 480 -31.50 -20.28 23.45
N PRO A 481 -31.01 -21.45 23.90
CA PRO A 481 -29.84 -22.08 23.30
C PRO A 481 -30.07 -22.46 21.84
N VAL A 482 -29.05 -22.28 20.99
CA VAL A 482 -29.10 -22.74 19.61
C VAL A 482 -28.91 -24.24 19.56
N ARG A 483 -29.92 -24.98 19.08
CA ARG A 483 -29.81 -26.41 18.78
C ARG A 483 -29.50 -26.60 17.30
N MET A 484 -28.48 -27.39 17.01
CA MET A 484 -28.11 -27.72 15.63
C MET A 484 -27.51 -29.12 15.50
N THR A 485 -27.67 -29.71 14.31
CA THR A 485 -26.99 -30.94 13.90
C THR A 485 -26.14 -30.66 12.66
N PRO A 486 -24.83 -30.94 12.65
CA PRO A 486 -23.96 -30.62 11.52
C PRO A 486 -24.46 -31.21 10.19
N LEU A 487 -24.66 -30.35 9.18
CA LEU A 487 -25.00 -30.76 7.82
C LEU A 487 -24.27 -29.86 6.82
N TRP A 488 -23.19 -30.37 6.24
CA TRP A 488 -22.32 -29.61 5.34
C TRP A 488 -22.71 -29.76 3.87
N ALA A 489 -23.07 -30.98 3.49
CA ALA A 489 -23.51 -31.32 2.14
C ALA A 489 -24.55 -32.44 2.15
N VAL A 490 -25.57 -32.32 1.32
CA VAL A 490 -26.56 -33.35 1.04
C VAL A 490 -26.02 -34.29 -0.05
N GLY A 491 -26.07 -35.59 0.21
CA GLY A 491 -25.60 -36.61 -0.73
C GLY A 491 -26.36 -36.61 -2.07
N GLY A 492 -25.63 -36.69 -3.18
CA GLY A 492 -26.15 -36.73 -4.55
C GLY A 492 -25.03 -36.73 -5.60
N THR A 493 -25.38 -36.85 -6.88
CA THR A 493 -24.43 -36.91 -8.02
C THR A 493 -24.28 -35.60 -8.78
N GLY A 494 -25.16 -34.61 -8.53
CA GLY A 494 -25.08 -33.29 -9.17
C GLY A 494 -24.08 -32.34 -8.52
N ARG A 495 -23.91 -31.15 -9.13
CA ARG A 495 -23.02 -30.11 -8.60
C ARG A 495 -23.59 -29.46 -7.34
N ALA A 496 -22.92 -29.66 -6.22
CA ALA A 496 -23.21 -29.00 -4.95
C ALA A 496 -22.12 -27.96 -4.67
N TRP A 497 -22.50 -26.69 -4.68
CA TRP A 497 -21.59 -25.55 -4.60
C TRP A 497 -21.24 -25.21 -3.16
N LEU A 498 -19.95 -24.92 -2.93
CA LEU A 498 -19.38 -24.50 -1.65
C LEU A 498 -18.91 -23.05 -1.75
N ASP A 499 -18.01 -22.76 -2.71
CA ASP A 499 -17.61 -21.40 -3.05
C ASP A 499 -18.40 -20.95 -4.26
N PHE A 500 -19.32 -20.04 -4.00
CA PHE A 500 -20.20 -19.53 -5.02
C PHE A 500 -19.44 -18.63 -6.00
N GLN A 501 -18.57 -17.75 -5.53
CA GLN A 501 -17.93 -16.76 -6.39
C GLN A 501 -16.90 -17.41 -7.32
N ASN A 502 -16.08 -18.33 -6.81
CA ASN A 502 -15.06 -19.04 -7.59
C ASN A 502 -15.54 -20.36 -8.21
N ASP A 503 -16.84 -20.66 -8.14
CA ASP A 503 -17.43 -21.83 -8.77
C ASP A 503 -16.83 -23.17 -8.27
N VAL A 504 -16.57 -23.29 -6.96
CA VAL A 504 -16.02 -24.51 -6.33
C VAL A 504 -17.13 -25.38 -5.75
N THR A 505 -17.09 -26.68 -6.06
CA THR A 505 -18.07 -27.67 -5.61
C THR A 505 -17.49 -28.68 -4.62
N VAL A 506 -18.38 -29.43 -3.97
CA VAL A 506 -18.02 -30.62 -3.16
C VAL A 506 -17.15 -31.60 -3.97
N LYS A 507 -17.43 -31.77 -5.26
CA LYS A 507 -16.65 -32.65 -6.14
C LYS A 507 -15.20 -32.17 -6.26
N ASP A 508 -14.97 -30.87 -6.38
CA ASP A 508 -13.63 -30.30 -6.53
C ASP A 508 -12.77 -30.50 -5.27
N VAL A 509 -13.35 -30.35 -4.08
CA VAL A 509 -12.67 -30.65 -2.81
C VAL A 509 -12.33 -32.14 -2.69
N LYS A 510 -13.27 -33.02 -3.07
CA LYS A 510 -13.03 -34.48 -3.12
C LYS A 510 -11.94 -34.86 -4.11
N GLN A 511 -11.93 -34.23 -5.28
CA GLN A 511 -10.89 -34.42 -6.30
C GLN A 511 -9.53 -33.94 -5.77
N ALA A 512 -9.47 -32.80 -5.10
CA ALA A 512 -8.22 -32.31 -4.51
C ALA A 512 -7.65 -33.33 -3.51
N ALA A 513 -8.49 -33.91 -2.64
CA ALA A 513 -8.07 -34.96 -1.73
C ALA A 513 -7.63 -36.24 -2.47
N GLN A 514 -8.35 -36.65 -3.51
CA GLN A 514 -7.99 -37.79 -4.36
C GLN A 514 -6.63 -37.60 -5.07
N GLU A 515 -6.33 -36.38 -5.49
CA GLU A 515 -5.04 -35.98 -6.06
C GLU A 515 -3.97 -35.66 -4.99
N ASN A 516 -4.22 -36.11 -3.75
CA ASN A 516 -3.31 -36.06 -2.61
C ASN A 516 -3.00 -34.65 -2.05
N PHE A 517 -3.85 -33.66 -2.33
CA PHE A 517 -3.82 -32.36 -1.67
C PHE A 517 -4.50 -32.41 -0.29
N ARG A 518 -3.77 -32.94 0.71
CA ARG A 518 -4.29 -33.17 2.08
C ARG A 518 -4.30 -31.94 2.99
N SER A 519 -3.41 -30.99 2.73
CA SER A 519 -3.37 -29.71 3.46
C SER A 519 -4.52 -28.82 2.99
N VAL A 520 -5.20 -28.15 3.91
CA VAL A 520 -6.21 -27.13 3.56
C VAL A 520 -5.61 -26.05 2.64
N GLU A 521 -4.36 -25.67 2.87
CA GLU A 521 -3.67 -24.66 2.07
C GLU A 521 -3.41 -25.15 0.63
N HIS A 522 -3.18 -26.45 0.43
CA HIS A 522 -3.07 -27.04 -0.91
C HIS A 522 -4.44 -27.15 -1.58
N MET A 523 -5.47 -27.62 -0.86
CA MET A 523 -6.84 -27.67 -1.38
C MET A 523 -7.29 -26.29 -1.84
N LYS A 524 -7.10 -25.25 -1.01
CA LYS A 524 -7.37 -23.84 -1.35
C LYS A 524 -6.71 -23.41 -2.65
N ARG A 525 -5.39 -23.61 -2.79
CA ARG A 525 -4.64 -23.20 -3.99
C ARG A 525 -5.03 -23.98 -5.23
N TYR A 526 -5.33 -25.27 -5.08
CA TYR A 526 -5.67 -26.14 -6.19
C TYR A 526 -7.08 -25.86 -6.73
N THR A 527 -8.05 -25.66 -5.85
CA THR A 527 -9.46 -25.45 -6.21
C THR A 527 -9.83 -23.98 -6.38
N THR A 528 -9.01 -23.05 -5.87
CA THR A 528 -9.30 -21.61 -5.68
C THR A 528 -10.34 -21.29 -4.58
N GLN A 529 -10.68 -22.28 -3.76
CA GLN A 529 -11.61 -22.14 -2.63
C GLN A 529 -11.18 -21.01 -1.67
N GLY A 530 -12.09 -20.07 -1.40
CA GLY A 530 -11.88 -18.99 -0.44
C GLY A 530 -10.86 -17.94 -0.90
N MET A 531 -10.59 -17.84 -2.20
CA MET A 531 -9.68 -16.85 -2.79
C MET A 531 -10.41 -15.68 -3.49
N ALA A 532 -11.75 -15.68 -3.49
CA ALA A 532 -12.55 -14.65 -4.14
C ALA A 532 -12.62 -13.35 -3.32
N THR A 533 -13.37 -12.35 -3.78
CA THR A 533 -13.44 -11.04 -3.11
C THR A 533 -14.09 -11.11 -1.73
N ASP A 534 -14.93 -12.11 -1.48
CA ASP A 534 -15.54 -12.42 -0.18
C ASP A 534 -14.57 -13.09 0.82
N GLN A 535 -13.42 -13.58 0.35
CA GLN A 535 -12.40 -14.30 1.11
C GLN A 535 -12.91 -15.58 1.80
N GLY A 536 -13.93 -16.22 1.21
CA GLY A 536 -14.47 -17.49 1.68
C GLY A 536 -15.22 -17.43 3.01
N LYS A 537 -15.77 -16.26 3.38
CA LYS A 537 -16.56 -16.05 4.60
C LYS A 537 -17.66 -17.10 4.79
N ASN A 538 -18.33 -17.49 3.70
CA ASN A 538 -19.45 -18.44 3.72
C ASN A 538 -19.06 -19.86 3.27
N SER A 539 -17.86 -20.06 2.74
CA SER A 539 -17.49 -21.28 2.01
C SER A 539 -16.41 -22.11 2.71
N ASN A 540 -15.50 -21.46 3.46
CA ASN A 540 -14.32 -22.12 4.04
C ASN A 540 -14.67 -23.26 5.01
N VAL A 541 -15.58 -23.04 5.96
CA VAL A 541 -15.94 -24.08 6.94
C VAL A 541 -16.59 -25.29 6.27
N GLY A 542 -17.45 -25.07 5.27
CA GLY A 542 -18.03 -26.16 4.49
C GLY A 542 -16.97 -26.97 3.74
N ALA A 543 -16.05 -26.30 3.03
CA ALA A 543 -14.96 -26.98 2.32
C ALA A 543 -14.01 -27.72 3.26
N LEU A 544 -13.73 -27.16 4.44
CA LEU A 544 -12.95 -27.79 5.50
C LEU A 544 -13.61 -29.07 6.00
N ALA A 545 -14.91 -29.03 6.28
CA ALA A 545 -15.65 -30.19 6.74
C ALA A 545 -15.66 -31.32 5.70
N ILE A 546 -15.83 -30.97 4.42
CA ILE A 546 -15.74 -31.95 3.32
C ILE A 546 -14.33 -32.54 3.21
N LEU A 547 -13.29 -31.71 3.31
CA LEU A 547 -11.90 -32.19 3.28
C LEU A 547 -11.60 -33.12 4.48
N ALA A 548 -12.08 -32.76 5.67
CA ALA A 548 -11.92 -33.56 6.88
C ALA A 548 -12.57 -34.94 6.73
N ASP A 549 -13.82 -34.98 6.27
CA ASP A 549 -14.57 -36.22 5.99
C ASP A 549 -13.82 -37.13 5.00
N VAL A 550 -13.42 -36.62 3.84
CA VAL A 550 -12.78 -37.45 2.80
C VAL A 550 -11.33 -37.84 3.10
N THR A 551 -10.68 -37.16 4.04
CA THR A 551 -9.33 -37.52 4.51
C THR A 551 -9.35 -38.34 5.80
N GLY A 552 -10.53 -38.59 6.38
CA GLY A 552 -10.69 -39.34 7.63
C GLY A 552 -10.13 -38.62 8.86
N ARG A 553 -10.09 -37.28 8.87
CA ARG A 553 -9.56 -36.47 9.98
C ARG A 553 -10.66 -35.69 10.69
N GLY A 554 -10.37 -35.22 11.89
CA GLY A 554 -11.20 -34.21 12.55
C GLY A 554 -11.16 -32.85 11.82
N ILE A 555 -12.24 -32.08 11.93
CA ILE A 555 -12.26 -30.67 11.48
C ILE A 555 -11.14 -29.84 12.16
N PRO A 556 -10.96 -29.89 13.50
CA PRO A 556 -9.85 -29.16 14.14
C PRO A 556 -8.46 -29.61 13.66
N GLU A 557 -8.27 -30.90 13.37
CA GLU A 557 -7.00 -31.44 12.84
C GLU A 557 -6.70 -30.99 11.42
N THR A 558 -7.75 -30.73 10.63
CA THR A 558 -7.62 -30.20 9.27
C THR A 558 -7.10 -28.76 9.25
N GLY A 559 -7.36 -28.02 10.33
CA GLY A 559 -6.94 -26.63 10.51
C GLY A 559 -7.73 -25.66 9.63
N THR A 560 -7.63 -24.37 9.92
CA THR A 560 -8.16 -23.30 9.06
C THR A 560 -7.09 -22.82 8.09
N THR A 561 -7.51 -22.12 7.04
CA THR A 561 -6.57 -21.30 6.25
C THR A 561 -6.15 -20.06 7.04
N THR A 562 -5.05 -19.44 6.64
CA THR A 562 -4.59 -18.19 7.26
C THR A 562 -5.56 -17.03 6.97
N PHE A 563 -6.02 -16.35 8.02
CA PHE A 563 -6.77 -15.09 7.91
C PHE A 563 -5.79 -13.93 7.73
N ARG A 564 -6.09 -13.02 6.81
CA ARG A 564 -5.22 -11.87 6.49
C ARG A 564 -6.05 -10.59 6.42
N PRO A 565 -5.49 -9.45 6.87
CA PRO A 565 -6.02 -8.16 6.47
C PRO A 565 -5.98 -8.01 4.93
N PRO A 566 -6.91 -7.24 4.33
CA PRO A 566 -8.02 -6.59 5.01
C PRO A 566 -9.25 -7.51 5.15
N TYR A 567 -10.06 -7.35 6.22
CA TYR A 567 -11.32 -8.08 6.44
C TYR A 567 -12.29 -7.97 5.26
N THR A 568 -12.40 -6.77 4.68
CA THR A 568 -13.07 -6.46 3.42
C THR A 568 -12.12 -5.66 2.52
N PRO A 569 -12.25 -5.72 1.18
CA PRO A 569 -11.36 -4.99 0.27
C PRO A 569 -11.29 -3.48 0.56
N VAL A 570 -10.09 -2.91 0.43
CA VAL A 570 -9.81 -1.47 0.63
C VAL A 570 -9.29 -0.87 -0.68
N PRO A 571 -9.81 0.28 -1.14
CA PRO A 571 -9.24 0.98 -2.29
C PRO A 571 -7.79 1.39 -2.04
N ILE A 572 -6.90 1.14 -3.00
CA ILE A 572 -5.47 1.51 -2.91
C ILE A 572 -5.32 3.03 -2.71
N ALA A 573 -6.14 3.83 -3.40
CA ALA A 573 -6.15 5.29 -3.28
C ALA A 573 -6.46 5.78 -1.86
N ALA A 574 -7.28 5.05 -1.09
CA ALA A 574 -7.55 5.41 0.31
C ALA A 574 -6.31 5.21 1.21
N MET A 575 -5.54 4.14 0.99
CA MET A 575 -4.29 3.90 1.74
C MET A 575 -3.17 4.87 1.34
N GLY A 576 -3.15 5.26 0.07
CA GLY A 576 -2.19 6.20 -0.53
C GLY A 576 -2.61 7.67 -0.48
N ALA A 577 -3.67 8.01 0.25
CA ALA A 577 -4.20 9.38 0.31
C ALA A 577 -3.09 10.41 0.60
N GLY A 578 -2.98 11.41 -0.26
CA GLY A 578 -1.95 12.45 -0.22
C GLY A 578 -0.62 12.11 -0.91
N ALA A 579 -0.38 10.86 -1.30
CA ALA A 579 0.85 10.40 -1.94
C ALA A 579 0.69 10.21 -3.47
N GLU A 580 0.10 11.19 -4.15
CA GLU A 580 -0.22 11.15 -5.58
C GLU A 580 0.43 12.33 -6.33
N GLY A 581 0.89 12.10 -7.56
CA GLY A 581 1.54 13.13 -8.37
C GLY A 581 2.71 13.80 -7.63
N LYS A 582 2.67 15.13 -7.50
CA LYS A 582 3.66 15.90 -6.73
C LYS A 582 3.58 15.70 -5.21
N GLY A 583 2.48 15.14 -4.69
CA GLY A 583 2.34 14.78 -3.28
C GLY A 583 3.07 13.49 -2.89
N PHE A 584 3.58 12.72 -3.87
CA PHE A 584 4.28 11.44 -3.62
C PHE A 584 5.55 11.61 -2.78
N ALA A 585 6.30 12.70 -2.99
CA ALA A 585 7.50 13.03 -2.24
C ALA A 585 7.64 14.55 -2.08
N PRO A 586 8.25 15.06 -0.99
CA PRO A 586 8.47 16.49 -0.81
C PRO A 586 9.40 17.08 -1.87
N GLU A 587 9.03 18.23 -2.44
CA GLU A 587 9.91 19.04 -3.29
C GLU A 587 10.76 19.99 -2.40
N ARG A 588 12.08 19.80 -2.36
CA ARG A 588 13.00 20.73 -1.67
C ARG A 588 13.55 21.74 -2.66
N LEU A 589 13.35 23.02 -2.36
CA LEU A 589 13.66 24.15 -3.25
C LEU A 589 14.83 24.97 -2.68
N ILE A 590 15.83 25.25 -3.51
CA ILE A 590 16.95 26.14 -3.17
C ILE A 590 16.48 27.59 -2.98
N THR A 591 17.27 28.40 -2.28
CA THR A 591 16.91 29.80 -2.02
C THR A 591 16.78 30.64 -3.29
N SER A 592 17.57 30.33 -4.32
CA SER A 592 17.54 30.95 -5.65
C SER A 592 16.46 30.39 -6.59
N HIS A 593 15.59 29.49 -6.12
CA HIS A 593 14.70 28.72 -6.99
C HIS A 593 13.76 29.59 -7.82
N LYS A 594 13.17 30.63 -7.21
CA LYS A 594 12.27 31.56 -7.92
C LYS A 594 12.99 32.31 -9.05
N SER A 595 14.16 32.89 -8.77
CA SER A 595 14.98 33.59 -9.78
C SER A 595 15.41 32.63 -10.89
N THR A 596 15.85 31.43 -10.52
CA THR A 596 16.27 30.38 -11.46
C THR A 596 15.16 29.96 -12.42
N VAL A 597 13.94 29.71 -11.91
CA VAL A 597 12.77 29.36 -12.74
C VAL A 597 12.34 30.54 -13.63
N ALA A 598 12.41 31.77 -13.13
CA ALA A 598 12.10 32.97 -13.91
C ALA A 598 13.07 33.16 -15.10
N LEU A 599 14.31 32.69 -14.98
CA LEU A 599 15.30 32.66 -16.06
C LEU A 599 15.12 31.48 -17.04
N GLY A 600 14.06 30.68 -16.89
CA GLY A 600 13.75 29.57 -17.79
C GLY A 600 14.66 28.35 -17.62
N ALA A 601 15.43 28.26 -16.53
CA ALA A 601 16.31 27.13 -16.27
C ALA A 601 15.50 25.85 -15.99
N PRO A 602 15.72 24.76 -16.75
CA PRO A 602 15.10 23.48 -16.44
C PRO A 602 15.64 22.90 -15.13
N MET A 603 14.76 22.31 -14.32
CA MET A 603 15.14 21.75 -13.02
C MET A 603 15.40 20.25 -13.13
N ILE A 604 16.46 19.76 -12.47
CA ILE A 604 16.75 18.35 -12.29
C ILE A 604 16.64 17.93 -10.82
N GLU A 605 16.27 16.67 -10.61
CA GLU A 605 16.16 16.07 -9.29
C GLU A 605 17.52 15.56 -8.80
N ALA A 606 17.92 15.98 -7.60
CA ALA A 606 19.10 15.51 -6.89
C ALA A 606 18.66 15.02 -5.49
N GLY A 607 18.20 13.78 -5.43
CA GLY A 607 17.41 13.31 -4.29
C GLY A 607 16.07 14.05 -4.24
N MET A 608 15.73 14.67 -3.12
CA MET A 608 14.51 15.50 -3.01
C MET A 608 14.72 16.96 -3.47
N TRP A 609 15.95 17.36 -3.83
CA TRP A 609 16.26 18.73 -4.25
C TRP A 609 16.02 18.94 -5.73
N TYR A 610 15.50 20.12 -6.09
CA TYR A 610 15.43 20.59 -7.47
C TYR A 610 16.54 21.60 -7.73
N ARG A 611 17.45 21.29 -8.67
CA ARG A 611 18.61 22.13 -9.05
C ARG A 611 18.55 22.56 -10.52
N PRO A 612 19.04 23.75 -10.89
CA PRO A 612 19.11 24.18 -12.28
C PRO A 612 20.03 23.27 -13.10
N SER A 613 19.53 22.77 -14.22
CA SER A 613 20.30 21.98 -15.19
C SER A 613 21.26 22.86 -15.98
N TYR A 614 20.74 23.93 -16.59
CA TYR A 614 21.44 24.94 -17.37
C TYR A 614 20.56 26.21 -17.45
N PHE A 615 21.14 27.34 -17.86
CA PHE A 615 20.50 28.63 -18.00
C PHE A 615 20.47 29.04 -19.49
N PRO A 616 19.34 28.84 -20.20
CA PRO A 616 19.24 29.18 -21.61
C PRO A 616 19.24 30.69 -21.86
N ILE A 617 19.82 31.12 -22.98
CA ILE A 617 19.65 32.50 -23.50
C ILE A 617 18.99 32.49 -24.88
N GLU A 618 18.49 33.64 -25.32
CA GLU A 618 17.85 33.79 -26.62
C GLU A 618 18.77 33.34 -27.76
N GLY A 619 18.25 32.51 -28.67
CA GLY A 619 18.99 31.96 -29.81
C GLY A 619 19.60 30.58 -29.59
N GLU A 620 19.67 30.09 -28.35
CA GLU A 620 20.08 28.71 -28.05
C GLU A 620 18.89 27.74 -28.22
N THR A 621 19.07 26.70 -29.02
CA THR A 621 18.01 25.72 -29.36
C THR A 621 18.22 24.35 -28.72
N SER A 622 19.35 24.14 -28.04
CA SER A 622 19.66 22.89 -27.34
C SER A 622 20.37 23.15 -26.02
N TRP A 623 20.10 22.28 -25.04
CA TRP A 623 20.77 22.30 -23.73
C TRP A 623 22.30 22.31 -23.83
N ARG A 624 22.87 21.65 -24.86
CA ARG A 624 24.31 21.57 -25.08
C ARG A 624 24.91 22.91 -25.48
N GLN A 625 24.20 23.76 -26.22
CA GLN A 625 24.70 25.10 -26.54
C GLN A 625 24.84 25.94 -25.28
N SER A 626 23.83 25.91 -24.40
CA SER A 626 23.87 26.59 -23.10
C SER A 626 25.00 26.04 -22.23
N CYS A 627 25.13 24.71 -22.12
CA CYS A 627 26.21 24.05 -21.38
C CYS A 627 27.60 24.43 -21.93
N ASP A 628 27.81 24.37 -23.25
CA ASP A 628 29.09 24.71 -23.87
C ASP A 628 29.47 26.19 -23.59
N ARG A 629 28.50 27.11 -23.69
CA ARG A 629 28.69 28.53 -23.34
C ARG A 629 29.04 28.69 -21.86
N GLU A 630 28.28 28.07 -20.97
CA GLU A 630 28.49 28.14 -19.52
C GLU A 630 29.87 27.63 -19.10
N VAL A 631 30.34 26.52 -19.70
CA VAL A 631 31.69 25.99 -19.45
C VAL A 631 32.75 26.99 -19.90
N ASN A 632 32.66 27.50 -21.14
CA ASN A 632 33.63 28.48 -21.64
C ASN A 632 33.64 29.76 -20.79
N MET A 633 32.46 30.23 -20.38
CA MET A 633 32.29 31.39 -19.51
C MET A 633 33.02 31.22 -18.16
N VAL A 634 32.92 30.05 -17.52
CA VAL A 634 33.67 29.74 -16.29
C VAL A 634 35.18 29.70 -16.55
N ARG A 635 35.62 29.16 -17.69
CA ARG A 635 37.04 29.04 -18.05
C ARG A 635 37.69 30.39 -18.41
N GLU A 636 36.92 31.31 -19.00
CA GLU A 636 37.42 32.57 -19.56
C GLU A 636 37.19 33.79 -18.64
N SER A 637 36.14 33.78 -17.81
CA SER A 637 35.81 34.87 -16.89
C SER A 637 35.38 34.35 -15.51
N VAL A 638 34.08 34.32 -15.22
CA VAL A 638 33.51 33.87 -13.94
C VAL A 638 32.12 33.27 -14.15
N GLY A 639 31.84 32.20 -13.42
CA GLY A 639 30.51 31.61 -13.33
C GLY A 639 30.04 31.47 -11.90
N ILE A 640 28.72 31.56 -11.71
CA ILE A 640 28.03 31.37 -10.44
C ILE A 640 27.16 30.11 -10.49
N CYS A 641 27.36 29.19 -9.54
CA CYS A 641 26.52 28.00 -9.38
C CYS A 641 26.00 27.88 -7.96
N ASP A 642 24.70 27.59 -7.83
CA ASP A 642 24.08 27.33 -6.54
C ASP A 642 24.45 25.92 -6.05
N VAL A 643 25.27 25.88 -5.00
CA VAL A 643 25.74 24.67 -4.31
C VAL A 643 25.13 24.55 -2.91
N SER A 644 24.05 25.30 -2.64
CA SER A 644 23.35 25.30 -1.35
C SER A 644 22.84 23.92 -0.94
N THR A 645 22.68 22.99 -1.89
CA THR A 645 22.17 21.64 -1.64
C THR A 645 23.20 20.68 -1.04
N LEU A 646 24.50 21.03 -1.00
CA LEU A 646 25.51 20.20 -0.34
C LEU A 646 25.15 20.00 1.14
N GLY A 647 25.38 18.80 1.66
CA GLY A 647 25.22 18.55 3.10
C GLY A 647 26.24 19.37 3.87
N LYS A 648 25.81 19.95 5.00
CA LYS A 648 26.69 20.75 5.87
C LYS A 648 26.45 20.31 7.31
N ILE A 649 27.50 19.89 8.00
CA ILE A 649 27.44 19.41 9.37
C ILE A 649 28.44 20.21 10.19
N ASP A 650 27.94 20.92 11.19
CA ASP A 650 28.73 21.67 12.15
C ASP A 650 29.16 20.71 13.27
N VAL A 651 30.46 20.60 13.52
CA VAL A 651 31.08 19.65 14.45
C VAL A 651 31.94 20.43 15.45
N GLN A 652 31.58 20.35 16.73
CA GLN A 652 32.19 21.15 17.79
C GLN A 652 32.56 20.31 19.00
N GLY A 653 33.60 20.70 19.71
CA GLY A 653 34.04 20.06 20.95
C GLY A 653 35.55 19.83 20.98
N PRO A 654 36.13 19.59 22.16
CA PRO A 654 37.57 19.35 22.30
C PRO A 654 38.04 18.11 21.52
N ASP A 655 37.18 17.10 21.35
CA ASP A 655 37.50 15.87 20.63
C ASP A 655 37.05 15.85 19.16
N ALA A 656 36.56 16.97 18.62
CA ALA A 656 36.09 17.05 17.23
C ALA A 656 37.15 16.59 16.21
N ALA A 657 38.41 16.95 16.44
CA ALA A 657 39.54 16.53 15.62
C ALA A 657 39.76 15.01 15.65
N ALA A 658 39.70 14.41 16.84
CA ALA A 658 39.88 12.97 17.03
C ALA A 658 38.72 12.16 16.45
N PHE A 659 37.50 12.68 16.56
CA PHE A 659 36.32 12.10 15.94
C PHE A 659 36.43 12.11 14.40
N LEU A 660 36.80 13.25 13.81
CA LEU A 660 37.02 13.35 12.36
C LEU A 660 38.16 12.45 11.87
N ASP A 661 39.23 12.31 12.66
CA ASP A 661 40.30 11.34 12.39
C ASP A 661 39.79 9.89 12.39
N PHE A 662 38.75 9.56 13.15
CA PHE A 662 38.20 8.21 13.17
C PHE A 662 37.22 7.94 12.01
N VAL A 663 36.43 8.94 11.61
CA VAL A 663 35.44 8.80 10.53
C VAL A 663 36.08 8.90 9.14
N TYR A 664 36.97 9.86 8.93
CA TYR A 664 37.62 10.04 7.63
C TYR A 664 38.82 9.11 7.46
N THR A 665 39.15 8.80 6.21
CA THR A 665 40.35 8.04 5.84
C THR A 665 41.66 8.78 6.12
N ASN A 666 41.71 10.09 5.86
CA ASN A 666 42.83 10.97 6.14
C ASN A 666 42.71 11.66 7.51
N THR A 667 43.80 12.30 7.94
CA THR A 667 43.90 12.98 9.23
C THR A 667 43.37 14.40 9.12
N PHE A 668 42.56 14.88 10.05
CA PHE A 668 42.04 16.24 10.23
C PHE A 668 42.62 16.95 11.47
N SER A 669 43.13 16.21 12.46
CA SER A 669 43.76 16.80 13.66
C SER A 669 44.96 17.71 13.37
N THR A 670 45.66 17.47 12.25
CA THR A 670 46.81 18.28 11.78
C THR A 670 46.41 19.47 10.90
N LEU A 671 45.13 19.63 10.57
CA LEU A 671 44.65 20.77 9.78
C LEU A 671 44.74 22.04 10.62
N LYS A 672 45.35 23.11 10.11
CA LYS A 672 45.41 24.39 10.84
C LYS A 672 44.05 25.09 10.82
N PRO A 673 43.66 25.86 11.86
CA PRO A 673 42.51 26.75 11.78
C PRO A 673 42.58 27.69 10.56
N GLY A 674 41.43 28.02 9.98
CA GLY A 674 41.30 28.79 8.75
C GLY A 674 41.66 28.02 7.48
N ARG A 675 41.75 26.68 7.55
CA ARG A 675 42.04 25.82 6.39
C ARG A 675 40.97 24.77 6.17
N VAL A 676 40.86 24.35 4.91
CA VAL A 676 39.96 23.30 4.43
C VAL A 676 40.77 22.08 3.99
N ARG A 677 40.21 20.89 4.13
CA ARG A 677 40.80 19.64 3.62
C ARG A 677 39.71 18.76 3.03
N TYR A 678 39.97 18.23 1.83
CA TYR A 678 39.15 17.16 1.24
C TYR A 678 39.38 15.84 1.99
N GLY A 679 38.33 15.08 2.22
CA GLY A 679 38.38 13.78 2.88
C GLY A 679 37.44 12.77 2.23
N LEU A 680 37.83 11.50 2.34
CA LEU A 680 37.05 10.36 1.86
C LEU A 680 36.58 9.55 3.07
N MET A 681 35.30 9.20 3.13
CA MET A 681 34.73 8.33 4.16
C MET A 681 34.50 6.94 3.56
N LEU A 682 34.84 5.89 4.32
CA LEU A 682 34.55 4.51 3.92
C LEU A 682 33.42 3.95 4.78
N ARG A 683 32.75 2.92 4.25
CA ARG A 683 31.93 2.03 5.07
C ARG A 683 32.83 1.02 5.76
N GLU A 684 32.29 0.35 6.78
CA GLU A 684 32.97 -0.72 7.50
C GLU A 684 33.47 -1.85 6.57
N ASP A 685 32.85 -2.07 5.41
CA ASP A 685 33.28 -3.07 4.43
C ASP A 685 34.52 -2.68 3.59
N GLY A 686 35.01 -1.45 3.72
CA GLY A 686 36.19 -0.91 3.03
C GLY A 686 35.91 -0.21 1.70
N THR A 687 34.64 -0.08 1.31
CA THR A 687 34.24 0.67 0.11
C THR A 687 33.94 2.13 0.43
N VAL A 688 33.97 2.99 -0.58
CA VAL A 688 33.69 4.42 -0.43
C VAL A 688 32.21 4.63 -0.06
N MET A 689 31.98 5.40 1.01
CA MET A 689 30.66 5.79 1.46
C MET A 689 30.25 7.14 0.88
N ASP A 690 31.07 8.16 1.11
CA ASP A 690 30.86 9.53 0.67
C ASP A 690 32.19 10.30 0.74
N ASP A 691 32.20 11.49 0.17
CA ASP A 691 33.33 12.41 0.24
C ASP A 691 32.89 13.84 0.53
N GLY A 692 33.88 14.72 0.68
CA GLY A 692 33.63 16.14 0.83
C GLY A 692 34.80 16.89 1.45
N THR A 693 34.58 18.17 1.72
CA THR A 693 35.58 19.01 2.37
C THR A 693 35.19 19.31 3.81
N THR A 694 36.16 19.38 4.72
CA THR A 694 35.92 19.87 6.07
C THR A 694 36.84 21.04 6.36
N ALA A 695 36.22 22.14 6.79
CA ALA A 695 36.87 23.38 7.19
C ALA A 695 37.13 23.36 8.71
N ARG A 696 38.33 23.72 9.15
CA ARG A 696 38.63 23.95 10.57
C ARG A 696 38.47 25.44 10.87
N LEU A 697 37.37 25.84 11.50
CA LEU A 697 37.04 27.23 11.80
C LEU A 697 37.78 27.73 13.05
N SER A 698 37.93 26.86 14.06
CA SER A 698 38.76 27.12 15.25
C SER A 698 39.40 25.81 15.74
N ASP A 699 40.09 25.84 16.87
CA ASP A 699 40.73 24.64 17.41
C ASP A 699 39.73 23.51 17.73
N THR A 700 38.49 23.87 18.06
CA THR A 700 37.41 22.95 18.49
C THR A 700 36.15 23.07 17.63
N HIS A 701 36.24 23.68 16.44
CA HIS A 701 35.09 23.92 15.56
C HIS A 701 35.41 23.59 14.12
N TYR A 702 34.66 22.66 13.56
CA TYR A 702 34.78 22.21 12.18
C TYR A 702 33.43 22.33 11.46
N LEU A 703 33.48 22.57 10.15
CA LEU A 703 32.33 22.52 9.26
C LEU A 703 32.61 21.51 8.16
N MET A 704 31.92 20.38 8.22
CA MET A 704 31.98 19.32 7.22
C MET A 704 30.99 19.63 6.10
N THR A 705 31.41 19.41 4.87
CA THR A 705 30.54 19.33 3.69
C THR A 705 30.46 17.89 3.20
N THR A 706 29.30 17.51 2.70
CA THR A 706 29.02 16.19 2.13
C THR A 706 28.31 16.38 0.79
N THR A 707 28.22 15.32 0.00
CA THR A 707 27.43 15.35 -1.23
C THR A 707 25.93 15.55 -0.93
N THR A 708 25.20 16.14 -1.90
CA THR A 708 23.80 16.57 -1.73
C THR A 708 22.84 15.45 -1.28
N ALA A 709 22.88 14.31 -1.96
CA ALA A 709 21.94 13.22 -1.69
C ALA A 709 22.31 12.42 -0.41
N ALA A 710 23.58 12.43 -0.01
CA ALA A 710 24.07 11.64 1.12
C ALA A 710 24.04 12.40 2.46
N ALA A 711 23.75 13.71 2.48
CA ALA A 711 23.75 14.53 3.70
C ALA A 711 23.07 13.88 4.91
N GLY A 712 21.86 13.33 4.73
CA GLY A 712 21.14 12.63 5.79
C GLY A 712 21.76 11.29 6.18
N ALA A 713 22.33 10.56 5.22
CA ALA A 713 23.00 9.28 5.49
C ALA A 713 24.32 9.49 6.25
N VAL A 714 25.12 10.50 5.88
CA VAL A 714 26.35 10.86 6.59
C VAL A 714 26.04 11.31 8.01
N MET A 715 25.06 12.20 8.22
CA MET A 715 24.69 12.63 9.58
C MET A 715 24.31 11.45 10.47
N ARG A 716 23.49 10.50 9.96
CA ARG A 716 23.17 9.27 10.71
C ARG A 716 24.40 8.39 10.96
N HIS A 717 25.33 8.32 10.02
CA HIS A 717 26.57 7.58 10.19
C HIS A 717 27.43 8.18 11.29
N LEU A 718 27.62 9.52 11.31
CA LEU A 718 28.36 10.19 12.36
C LEU A 718 27.72 9.94 13.74
N GLU A 719 26.40 10.10 13.86
CA GLU A 719 25.66 9.81 15.09
C GLU A 719 25.85 8.36 15.55
N TYR A 720 25.77 7.39 14.64
CA TYR A 720 26.07 5.99 14.97
C TYR A 720 27.50 5.81 15.47
N VAL A 721 28.49 6.40 14.79
CA VAL A 721 29.90 6.31 15.21
C VAL A 721 30.09 6.90 16.60
N HIS A 722 29.50 8.06 16.89
CA HIS A 722 29.58 8.68 18.20
C HIS A 722 28.85 7.87 19.27
N GLN A 723 27.56 7.58 19.08
CA GLN A 723 26.74 6.93 20.11
C GLN A 723 27.13 5.47 20.37
N CYS A 724 27.56 4.74 19.34
CA CYS A 724 27.77 3.30 19.43
C CYS A 724 29.25 2.88 19.44
N LEU A 725 30.13 3.60 18.75
CA LEU A 725 31.54 3.19 18.60
C LEU A 725 32.49 4.01 19.48
N ARG A 726 32.27 5.31 19.58
CA ARG A 726 33.12 6.27 20.29
C ARG A 726 32.34 7.18 21.25
N PRO A 727 31.49 6.63 22.16
CA PRO A 727 30.65 7.44 23.05
C PRO A 727 31.44 8.24 24.09
N GLU A 728 32.73 7.92 24.26
CA GLU A 728 33.62 8.62 25.18
C GLU A 728 34.17 9.95 24.66
N LEU A 729 34.00 10.26 23.37
CA LEU A 729 34.50 11.51 22.78
C LEU A 729 33.56 12.69 23.08
N ASP A 730 34.14 13.78 23.58
CA ASP A 730 33.44 15.06 23.80
C ASP A 730 33.36 15.85 22.49
N VAL A 731 32.34 15.48 21.71
CA VAL A 731 31.99 16.09 20.42
C VAL A 731 30.48 16.19 20.29
N SER A 732 30.02 17.31 19.74
CA SER A 732 28.64 17.57 19.36
C SER A 732 28.58 17.88 17.87
N MET A 733 27.52 17.43 17.22
CA MET A 733 27.32 17.60 15.79
C MET A 733 25.88 17.99 15.48
N ILE A 734 25.70 18.88 14.52
CA ILE A 734 24.38 19.31 14.06
C ILE A 734 24.40 19.55 12.55
N SER A 735 23.35 19.10 11.86
CA SER A 735 23.18 19.47 10.45
C SER A 735 22.84 20.95 10.34
N VAL A 736 23.65 21.68 9.59
CA VAL A 736 23.44 23.09 9.21
C VAL A 736 23.22 23.21 7.69
N THR A 737 22.82 22.10 7.05
CA THR A 737 22.62 22.01 5.60
C THR A 737 21.71 23.11 5.06
N GLU A 738 20.57 23.34 5.73
CA GLU A 738 19.56 24.34 5.33
C GLU A 738 19.78 25.72 5.95
N GLN A 739 20.73 25.85 6.89
CA GLN A 739 21.03 27.14 7.53
C GLN A 739 21.80 28.07 6.58
N TRP A 740 22.53 27.51 5.62
CA TRP A 740 23.44 28.24 4.75
C TRP A 740 23.06 28.08 3.28
N ALA A 741 22.79 29.20 2.61
CA ALA A 741 22.84 29.29 1.16
C ALA A 741 24.29 29.47 0.75
N GLN A 742 24.73 28.77 -0.29
CA GLN A 742 26.13 28.73 -0.69
C GLN A 742 26.27 28.72 -2.21
N PHE A 743 27.12 29.60 -2.73
CA PHE A 743 27.33 29.79 -4.17
C PHE A 743 28.79 29.61 -4.51
N ALA A 744 29.07 28.79 -5.51
CA ALA A 744 30.40 28.68 -6.11
C ALA A 744 30.58 29.83 -7.09
N VAL A 745 31.63 30.63 -6.88
CA VAL A 745 32.11 31.71 -7.73
C VAL A 745 33.41 31.24 -8.35
N ALA A 746 33.37 30.77 -9.60
CA ALA A 746 34.45 30.03 -10.23
C ALA A 746 34.91 30.68 -11.54
N GLY A 747 36.22 30.79 -11.73
CA GLY A 747 36.85 31.36 -12.93
C GLY A 747 37.97 32.34 -12.59
N PRO A 748 38.82 32.71 -13.57
CA PRO A 748 39.96 33.60 -13.36
C PRO A 748 39.60 34.95 -12.71
N THR A 749 38.41 35.51 -12.97
CA THR A 749 37.96 36.81 -12.40
C THR A 749 37.12 36.65 -11.12
N SER A 750 36.99 35.43 -10.57
CA SER A 750 36.19 35.18 -9.35
C SER A 750 36.63 35.98 -8.12
N ARG A 751 37.93 36.26 -7.98
CA ARG A 751 38.46 37.12 -6.90
C ARG A 751 38.04 38.57 -7.09
N GLU A 752 38.11 39.07 -8.32
CA GLU A 752 37.75 40.44 -8.67
C GLU A 752 36.27 40.69 -8.32
N LEU A 753 35.40 39.80 -8.79
CA LEU A 753 33.96 39.83 -8.45
C LEU A 753 33.73 39.89 -6.94
N LEU A 754 34.36 39.00 -6.16
CA LEU A 754 34.16 38.99 -4.72
C LEU A 754 34.68 40.26 -4.04
N ASN A 755 35.80 40.82 -4.50
CA ASN A 755 36.36 42.05 -3.93
C ASN A 755 35.49 43.29 -4.20
N GLU A 756 34.55 43.25 -5.14
CA GLU A 756 33.52 44.30 -5.31
C GLU A 756 32.40 44.22 -4.27
N LEU A 757 32.19 43.04 -3.68
CA LEU A 757 31.06 42.75 -2.78
C LEU A 757 31.48 42.67 -1.30
N LEU A 758 32.67 42.14 -1.03
CA LEU A 758 33.16 41.91 0.32
C LEU A 758 33.63 43.21 0.97
N ASP A 759 33.32 43.38 2.26
CA ASP A 759 33.81 44.54 3.03
C ASP A 759 35.34 44.51 3.22
N GLN A 760 35.96 43.34 3.10
CA GLN A 760 37.41 43.13 3.22
C GLN A 760 37.96 42.52 1.93
N THR A 761 38.96 43.19 1.35
CA THR A 761 39.65 42.71 0.15
C THR A 761 40.48 41.45 0.43
N ILE A 762 40.35 40.45 -0.42
CA ILE A 762 41.10 39.18 -0.36
C ILE A 762 42.17 39.10 -1.47
N ASP A 763 43.29 38.45 -1.14
CA ASP A 763 44.41 38.17 -2.06
C ASP A 763 45.03 36.78 -1.77
N ASP A 764 46.10 36.39 -2.49
CA ASP A 764 46.75 35.08 -2.31
C ASP A 764 47.45 34.91 -0.95
N LYS A 765 47.77 36.01 -0.25
CA LYS A 765 48.40 35.98 1.07
C LYS A 765 47.34 35.88 2.16
N SER A 766 46.27 36.68 2.07
CA SER A 766 45.18 36.70 3.05
C SER A 766 44.24 35.50 2.92
N PHE A 767 44.05 34.99 1.70
CA PHE A 767 43.12 33.89 1.41
C PHE A 767 43.71 32.86 0.42
N PRO A 768 44.79 32.13 0.80
CA PRO A 768 45.47 31.17 -0.07
C PRO A 768 44.59 29.96 -0.41
N PHE A 769 45.02 29.14 -1.38
CA PHE A 769 44.31 27.90 -1.75
C PHE A 769 43.95 27.03 -0.53
N MET A 770 42.70 26.56 -0.45
CA MET A 770 42.13 25.83 0.69
C MET A 770 42.12 26.63 2.01
N ALA A 771 42.02 27.95 1.95
CA ALA A 771 41.67 28.80 3.10
C ALA A 771 40.15 28.84 3.34
N CYS A 772 39.76 29.09 4.58
CA CYS A 772 38.40 29.45 4.96
C CYS A 772 38.41 30.53 6.03
N GLY A 773 37.33 31.30 6.12
CA GLY A 773 37.19 32.35 7.13
C GLY A 773 35.84 33.04 7.05
N ASP A 774 35.58 33.86 8.06
CA ASP A 774 34.40 34.73 8.10
C ASP A 774 34.59 35.91 7.13
N VAL A 775 33.50 36.32 6.49
CA VAL A 775 33.43 37.49 5.62
C VAL A 775 32.14 38.27 5.88
N SER A 776 32.06 39.51 5.41
CA SER A 776 30.83 40.31 5.46
C SER A 776 30.55 41.02 4.14
N ILE A 777 29.26 41.17 3.85
CA ILE A 777 28.72 41.98 2.75
C ILE A 777 27.75 42.96 3.43
N GLY A 778 28.22 44.17 3.73
CA GLY A 778 27.51 45.09 4.62
C GLY A 778 27.21 44.43 5.98
N ASP A 779 25.95 44.48 6.43
CA ASP A 779 25.55 43.90 7.72
C ASP A 779 25.40 42.37 7.70
N VAL A 780 25.55 41.71 6.55
CA VAL A 780 25.39 40.26 6.41
C VAL A 780 26.71 39.55 6.64
N LYS A 781 26.80 38.81 7.75
CA LYS A 781 27.92 37.91 8.03
C LYS A 781 27.78 36.61 7.24
N GLY A 782 28.86 36.21 6.58
CA GLY A 782 28.98 34.99 5.81
C GLY A 782 30.28 34.26 6.09
N ARG A 783 30.51 33.19 5.33
CA ARG A 783 31.76 32.42 5.34
C ARG A 783 32.24 32.29 3.90
N LEU A 784 33.56 32.34 3.73
CA LEU A 784 34.20 32.14 2.45
C LEU A 784 35.08 30.88 2.51
N PHE A 785 35.10 30.13 1.43
CA PHE A 785 35.93 28.92 1.28
C PHE A 785 36.66 28.99 -0.05
N ARG A 786 37.99 28.82 -0.03
CA ARG A 786 38.82 28.79 -1.23
C ARG A 786 38.94 27.36 -1.75
N ILE A 787 37.83 26.85 -2.28
CA ILE A 787 37.67 25.49 -2.80
C ILE A 787 37.13 25.53 -4.23
N SER A 788 37.43 24.50 -5.01
CA SER A 788 37.06 24.42 -6.42
C SER A 788 36.68 23.01 -6.82
N PHE A 789 35.51 22.89 -7.44
CA PHE A 789 35.07 21.68 -8.14
C PHE A 789 35.06 21.85 -9.67
N SER A 790 35.36 23.05 -10.18
CA SER A 790 35.48 23.34 -11.62
C SER A 790 36.90 23.15 -12.16
N GLY A 791 37.89 23.09 -11.26
CA GLY A 791 39.31 23.11 -11.63
C GLY A 791 39.86 24.50 -11.97
N GLU A 792 39.03 25.54 -11.92
CA GLU A 792 39.46 26.92 -12.01
C GLU A 792 39.76 27.52 -10.64
N HIS A 793 40.31 28.73 -10.65
CA HIS A 793 40.36 29.61 -9.49
C HIS A 793 38.92 29.81 -8.98
N ALA A 794 38.58 29.31 -7.79
CA ALA A 794 37.20 29.39 -7.28
C ALA A 794 37.07 29.61 -5.77
N TYR A 795 35.96 30.21 -5.39
CA TYR A 795 35.54 30.37 -4.01
C TYR A 795 34.11 29.87 -3.85
N GLU A 796 33.75 29.47 -2.64
CA GLU A 796 32.37 29.27 -2.25
C GLU A 796 32.03 30.27 -1.14
N ILE A 797 31.03 31.10 -1.39
CA ILE A 797 30.53 32.08 -0.42
C ILE A 797 29.21 31.58 0.17
N ALA A 798 29.15 31.52 1.50
CA ALA A 798 27.99 31.07 2.24
C ALA A 798 27.41 32.20 3.11
N VAL A 799 26.09 32.39 3.03
CA VAL A 799 25.34 33.33 3.88
C VAL A 799 24.16 32.61 4.54
N PRO A 800 23.61 33.13 5.65
CA PRO A 800 22.38 32.59 6.22
C PRO A 800 21.30 32.49 5.13
N ALA A 801 20.59 31.36 5.06
CA ALA A 801 19.70 31.03 3.93
C ALA A 801 18.65 32.11 3.62
N ARG A 802 18.21 32.88 4.62
CA ARG A 802 17.31 34.03 4.45
C ARG A 802 17.83 35.13 3.50
N TYR A 803 19.13 35.19 3.27
CA TYR A 803 19.78 36.13 2.34
C TYR A 803 20.20 35.47 1.01
N GLY A 804 20.00 34.16 0.85
CA GLY A 804 20.50 33.41 -0.29
C GLY A 804 19.97 33.89 -1.64
N ALA A 805 18.66 34.18 -1.73
CA ALA A 805 18.06 34.70 -2.96
C ALA A 805 18.67 36.06 -3.37
N ALA A 806 18.82 36.98 -2.40
CA ALA A 806 19.41 38.30 -2.67
C ALA A 806 20.88 38.18 -3.08
N LEU A 807 21.65 37.31 -2.43
CA LEU A 807 23.04 37.07 -2.81
C LEU A 807 23.14 36.46 -4.22
N PHE A 808 22.25 35.54 -4.59
CA PHE A 808 22.22 34.97 -5.93
C PHE A 808 22.02 36.05 -7.01
N ASP A 809 21.03 36.93 -6.82
CA ASP A 809 20.74 38.00 -7.77
C ASP A 809 21.94 38.97 -7.88
N VAL A 810 22.52 39.38 -6.75
CA VAL A 810 23.73 40.25 -6.72
C VAL A 810 24.93 39.59 -7.41
N LEU A 811 25.20 38.32 -7.12
CA LEU A 811 26.30 37.59 -7.76
C LEU A 811 26.07 37.46 -9.28
N SER A 812 24.83 37.21 -9.70
CA SER A 812 24.46 37.12 -11.12
C SER A 812 24.73 38.44 -11.84
N ASP A 813 24.29 39.56 -11.29
CA ASP A 813 24.45 40.88 -11.90
C ASP A 813 25.93 41.28 -12.04
N HIS A 814 26.73 41.08 -10.99
CA HIS A 814 28.16 41.35 -11.03
C HIS A 814 28.91 40.40 -11.98
N ALA A 815 28.54 39.12 -12.02
CA ALA A 815 29.12 38.18 -12.96
C ALA A 815 28.86 38.61 -14.41
N ASN A 816 27.63 39.01 -14.74
CA ASN A 816 27.30 39.53 -16.08
C ASN A 816 28.13 40.78 -16.43
N GLY A 817 28.38 41.67 -15.46
CA GLY A 817 29.23 42.85 -15.64
C GLY A 817 30.67 42.54 -16.04
N LEU A 818 31.20 41.39 -15.62
CA LEU A 818 32.55 40.90 -15.93
C LEU A 818 32.60 39.96 -17.15
N GLY A 819 31.51 39.88 -17.94
CA GLY A 819 31.40 38.95 -19.06
C GLY A 819 31.22 37.48 -18.62
N GLY A 820 30.88 37.26 -17.36
CA GLY A 820 30.52 35.98 -16.77
C GLY A 820 29.01 35.76 -16.72
N GLY A 821 28.55 34.91 -15.80
CA GLY A 821 27.11 34.63 -15.62
C GLY A 821 26.80 33.40 -14.76
N LEU A 822 25.57 32.89 -14.87
CA LEU A 822 25.09 31.72 -14.13
C LEU A 822 25.40 30.42 -14.90
N TYR A 823 25.74 29.35 -14.17
CA TYR A 823 25.89 28.02 -14.76
C TYR A 823 25.21 26.92 -13.93
N GLY A 824 24.66 25.94 -14.64
CA GLY A 824 23.90 24.85 -14.07
C GLY A 824 24.69 23.57 -13.85
N MET A 825 23.97 22.51 -13.48
CA MET A 825 24.52 21.20 -13.20
C MET A 825 25.18 20.53 -14.40
N GLU A 826 24.72 20.78 -15.63
CA GLU A 826 25.34 20.21 -16.84
C GLU A 826 26.75 20.75 -17.05
N ALA A 827 26.93 22.07 -16.97
CA ALA A 827 28.23 22.70 -17.08
C ALA A 827 29.14 22.31 -15.90
N LEU A 828 28.62 22.26 -14.67
CA LEU A 828 29.37 21.75 -13.51
C LEU A 828 29.85 20.31 -13.73
N ASN A 829 29.01 19.46 -14.34
CA ASN A 829 29.36 18.08 -14.65
C ASN A 829 30.46 17.98 -15.72
N VAL A 830 30.46 18.83 -16.74
CA VAL A 830 31.56 18.89 -17.72
C VAL A 830 32.86 19.33 -17.05
N LEU A 831 32.83 20.43 -16.30
CA LEU A 831 34.01 21.01 -15.63
C LEU A 831 34.69 20.00 -14.69
N ARG A 832 33.90 19.25 -13.92
CA ARG A 832 34.43 18.22 -13.00
C ARG A 832 34.95 16.99 -13.75
N ILE A 833 34.33 16.59 -14.87
CA ILE A 833 34.79 15.47 -15.71
C ILE A 833 36.15 15.82 -16.31
N GLU A 834 36.34 17.04 -16.80
CA GLU A 834 37.62 17.54 -17.30
C GLU A 834 38.74 17.41 -16.25
N LYS A 835 38.40 17.52 -14.96
CA LYS A 835 39.32 17.38 -13.83
C LYS A 835 39.40 15.97 -13.23
N GLY A 836 38.64 15.01 -13.74
CA GLY A 836 38.58 13.66 -13.18
C GLY A 836 38.00 13.60 -11.76
N PHE A 837 37.27 14.63 -11.34
CA PHE A 837 36.66 14.64 -10.01
C PHE A 837 35.46 13.69 -9.96
N ILE A 838 35.38 12.97 -8.84
CA ILE A 838 34.37 11.95 -8.61
C ILE A 838 33.07 12.56 -8.09
N THR A 839 31.98 11.88 -8.40
CA THR A 839 30.66 12.11 -7.81
C THR A 839 30.05 10.77 -7.44
N HIS A 840 28.80 10.73 -6.99
CA HIS A 840 28.05 9.49 -6.80
C HIS A 840 27.93 8.61 -8.06
N ALA A 841 28.16 9.16 -9.26
CA ALA A 841 28.29 8.34 -10.45
C ALA A 841 29.48 7.38 -10.37
N GLU A 842 30.59 7.82 -9.74
CA GLU A 842 31.79 7.02 -9.51
C GLU A 842 31.77 6.28 -8.18
N ILE A 843 31.15 6.84 -7.13
CA ILE A 843 31.05 6.20 -5.80
C ILE A 843 29.70 5.49 -5.56
N HIS A 844 29.34 4.58 -6.47
CA HIS A 844 28.05 3.84 -6.47
C HIS A 844 27.97 2.66 -5.48
N GLY A 845 28.77 2.70 -4.42
CA GLY A 845 28.71 1.75 -3.30
C GLY A 845 29.49 0.44 -3.49
N ARG A 846 30.11 0.19 -4.64
CA ARG A 846 30.93 -1.01 -4.91
C ARG A 846 32.42 -0.73 -5.12
N VAL A 847 32.81 0.54 -5.06
CA VAL A 847 34.16 0.99 -5.36
C VAL A 847 34.96 1.20 -4.09
N THR A 848 36.25 0.89 -4.14
CA THR A 848 37.21 1.13 -3.07
C THR A 848 37.99 2.41 -3.32
N ALA A 849 38.71 2.89 -2.31
CA ALA A 849 39.66 3.99 -2.50
C ALA A 849 40.72 3.67 -3.57
N PHE A 850 41.11 2.40 -3.72
CA PHE A 850 42.06 1.95 -4.75
C PHE A 850 41.48 2.06 -6.16
N ASP A 851 40.20 1.74 -6.33
CA ASP A 851 39.55 1.77 -7.64
C ASP A 851 39.53 3.19 -8.18
N ILE A 852 39.20 4.18 -7.34
CA ILE A 852 39.21 5.61 -7.70
C ILE A 852 40.60 6.26 -7.68
N GLY A 853 41.67 5.49 -7.42
CA GLY A 853 43.05 5.99 -7.40
C GLY A 853 43.39 6.90 -6.21
N MET A 854 42.62 6.78 -5.13
CA MET A 854 42.78 7.55 -3.89
C MET A 854 43.28 6.69 -2.72
N GLU A 855 43.85 5.50 -2.95
CA GLU A 855 44.31 4.62 -1.88
C GLU A 855 45.32 5.29 -0.92
N ARG A 856 46.08 6.27 -1.42
CA ARG A 856 47.04 7.03 -0.61
C ARG A 856 46.39 7.96 0.43
N ILE A 857 45.10 8.29 0.26
CA ILE A 857 44.35 9.10 1.25
C ILE A 857 44.00 8.28 2.49
N VAL A 858 43.96 6.95 2.36
CA VAL A 858 43.76 6.01 3.47
C VAL A 858 45.03 5.96 4.30
N SER A 859 45.03 6.73 5.39
CA SER A 859 46.21 6.87 6.25
C SER A 859 46.60 5.52 6.86
N ALA A 860 47.86 5.10 6.72
CA ALA A 860 48.38 3.91 7.41
C ALA A 860 48.80 4.18 8.87
N LYS A 861 48.69 5.44 9.34
CA LYS A 861 49.22 5.89 10.65
C LYS A 861 48.17 5.97 11.75
N LYS A 862 46.89 5.79 11.41
CA LYS A 862 45.75 5.83 12.33
C LYS A 862 44.77 4.75 11.93
N ASP A 863 43.90 4.38 12.87
CA ASP A 863 42.71 3.60 12.57
C ASP A 863 41.57 4.54 12.13
N CYS A 864 40.73 4.05 11.24
CA CYS A 864 39.50 4.72 10.82
C CYS A 864 38.51 3.73 10.22
N ILE A 865 37.24 4.12 10.15
CA ILE A 865 36.17 3.29 9.62
C ILE A 865 36.54 2.73 8.24
N GLY A 866 36.42 1.41 8.08
CA GLY A 866 36.63 0.71 6.81
C GLY A 866 38.09 0.44 6.44
N GLN A 867 39.08 1.05 7.11
CA GLN A 867 40.49 0.93 6.74
C GLN A 867 40.96 -0.54 6.71
N THR A 868 40.73 -1.28 7.79
CA THR A 868 41.14 -2.68 7.89
C THR A 868 40.49 -3.52 6.79
N MET A 869 39.20 -3.29 6.52
CA MET A 869 38.46 -4.07 5.54
C MET A 869 38.83 -3.72 4.11
N ALA A 870 39.29 -2.49 3.84
CA ALA A 870 39.79 -2.06 2.52
C ALA A 870 41.11 -2.76 2.14
N ALA A 871 41.87 -3.28 3.12
CA ALA A 871 43.14 -3.98 2.88
C ALA A 871 42.98 -5.46 2.46
N ARG A 872 41.75 -6.00 2.44
CA ARG A 872 41.50 -7.42 2.15
C ARG A 872 41.94 -7.81 0.73
N PRO A 873 42.40 -9.06 0.52
CA PRO A 873 42.67 -9.58 -0.83
C PRO A 873 41.46 -9.43 -1.75
N GLY A 874 41.71 -8.98 -2.99
CA GLY A 874 40.67 -8.76 -4.00
C GLY A 874 40.03 -7.36 -3.99
N LEU A 875 40.31 -6.51 -3.01
CA LEU A 875 39.90 -5.09 -2.97
C LEU A 875 40.98 -4.13 -3.49
N ASN A 876 42.11 -4.67 -3.92
CA ASN A 876 43.19 -3.95 -4.57
C ASN A 876 43.85 -4.88 -5.62
N GLY A 877 44.69 -4.30 -6.48
CA GLY A 877 45.48 -5.04 -7.47
C GLY A 877 44.91 -5.03 -8.90
N PRO A 878 45.54 -5.79 -9.81
CA PRO A 878 45.25 -5.71 -11.25
C PRO A 878 43.90 -6.30 -11.65
N GLU A 879 43.32 -7.16 -10.83
CA GLU A 879 41.99 -7.74 -11.09
C GLU A 879 40.84 -6.75 -10.87
N ARG A 880 41.11 -5.61 -10.21
CA ARG A 880 40.13 -4.55 -9.98
C ARG A 880 39.90 -3.71 -11.24
N GLU A 881 38.67 -3.23 -11.37
CA GLU A 881 38.32 -2.16 -12.30
C GLU A 881 38.73 -0.83 -11.67
N GLN A 882 39.51 -0.04 -12.40
CA GLN A 882 40.14 1.18 -11.93
C GLN A 882 39.61 2.37 -12.73
N LEU A 883 39.40 3.49 -12.04
CA LEU A 883 38.95 4.73 -12.64
C LEU A 883 39.98 5.22 -13.67
N VAL A 884 39.51 5.42 -14.89
CA VAL A 884 40.27 5.92 -16.04
C VAL A 884 39.49 7.01 -16.76
N GLY A 885 40.20 7.81 -17.54
CA GLY A 885 39.61 8.68 -18.55
C GLY A 885 39.40 7.92 -19.87
N LEU A 886 38.43 8.35 -20.66
CA LEU A 886 38.16 7.83 -22.00
C LEU A 886 37.99 9.00 -22.97
N LYS A 887 38.67 8.92 -24.12
CA LYS A 887 38.52 9.88 -25.22
C LYS A 887 38.22 9.12 -26.51
N PRO A 888 37.22 9.50 -27.32
CA PRO A 888 36.94 8.80 -28.57
C PRO A 888 38.11 8.93 -29.56
N VAL A 889 38.35 7.87 -30.32
CA VAL A 889 39.29 7.88 -31.44
C VAL A 889 38.59 8.47 -32.67
N GLY A 890 39.15 9.56 -33.19
CA GLY A 890 38.61 10.29 -34.35
C GLY A 890 37.68 11.46 -33.97
N ALA A 891 37.43 12.33 -34.95
CA ALA A 891 36.61 13.52 -34.74
C ALA A 891 35.11 13.16 -34.62
N VAL A 892 34.41 13.76 -33.65
CA VAL A 892 32.93 13.76 -33.55
C VAL A 892 32.30 12.37 -33.28
N LYS A 893 32.95 11.50 -32.51
CA LYS A 893 32.34 10.25 -32.02
C LYS A 893 31.72 10.44 -30.64
N GLN A 894 30.59 9.77 -30.38
CA GLN A 894 29.84 9.88 -29.14
C GLN A 894 30.34 8.89 -28.09
N LEU A 895 30.34 9.30 -26.83
CA LEU A 895 30.42 8.40 -25.68
C LEU A 895 29.08 8.46 -24.94
N THR A 896 28.73 7.41 -24.20
CA THR A 896 27.54 7.41 -23.34
C THR A 896 27.84 6.83 -21.96
N ALA A 897 27.25 7.42 -20.93
CA ALA A 897 27.27 6.86 -19.59
C ALA A 897 26.42 5.57 -19.54
N GLY A 898 26.89 4.56 -18.80
CA GLY A 898 26.31 3.23 -18.74
C GLY A 898 26.79 2.26 -19.82
N ALA A 899 27.59 2.72 -20.78
CA ALA A 899 28.18 1.85 -21.80
C ALA A 899 29.21 0.89 -21.21
N HIS A 900 29.37 -0.28 -21.83
CA HIS A 900 30.36 -1.29 -21.44
C HIS A 900 31.63 -1.17 -22.27
N LEU A 901 32.77 -1.51 -21.66
CA LEU A 901 34.09 -1.50 -22.29
C LEU A 901 34.53 -2.92 -22.64
N PHE A 902 35.15 -3.07 -23.80
CA PHE A 902 35.67 -4.32 -24.36
C PHE A 902 37.05 -4.07 -24.96
N GLU A 903 37.86 -5.12 -25.09
CA GLU A 903 39.03 -5.06 -25.97
C GLU A 903 38.60 -4.70 -27.40
N ALA A 904 39.43 -3.94 -28.13
CA ALA A 904 39.05 -3.38 -29.44
C ALA A 904 38.47 -4.42 -30.42
N GLU A 905 39.12 -5.58 -30.52
CA GLU A 905 38.75 -6.66 -31.44
C GLU A 905 37.94 -7.79 -30.80
N ALA A 906 37.59 -7.69 -29.51
CA ALA A 906 36.83 -8.75 -28.84
C ALA A 906 35.37 -8.77 -29.28
N ASP A 907 34.79 -9.98 -29.29
CA ASP A 907 33.34 -10.14 -29.44
C ASP A 907 32.60 -9.47 -28.28
N VAL A 908 31.52 -8.77 -28.59
CA VAL A 908 30.71 -8.04 -27.61
C VAL A 908 29.79 -9.01 -26.86
N THR A 909 30.38 -9.74 -25.91
CA THR A 909 29.70 -10.72 -25.07
C THR A 909 29.95 -10.45 -23.60
N ARG A 910 29.05 -10.89 -22.71
CA ARG A 910 29.16 -10.67 -21.26
C ARG A 910 30.53 -11.08 -20.68
N ILE A 911 31.13 -12.15 -21.21
CA ILE A 911 32.40 -12.70 -20.72
C ILE A 911 33.58 -11.78 -21.06
N ASN A 912 33.50 -11.04 -22.16
CA ASN A 912 34.57 -10.17 -22.65
C ASN A 912 34.50 -8.74 -22.10
N SER A 913 33.44 -8.37 -21.36
CA SER A 913 33.32 -7.04 -20.80
C SER A 913 34.42 -6.79 -19.76
N GLN A 914 35.16 -5.69 -19.94
CA GLN A 914 36.30 -5.29 -19.13
C GLN A 914 35.98 -4.17 -18.14
N GLY A 915 34.79 -3.59 -18.22
CA GLY A 915 34.45 -2.40 -17.45
C GLY A 915 33.23 -1.66 -17.98
N TYR A 916 33.03 -0.44 -17.48
CA TYR A 916 31.88 0.39 -17.79
C TYR A 916 32.18 1.88 -17.63
N VAL A 917 31.39 2.71 -18.31
CA VAL A 917 31.47 4.18 -18.27
C VAL A 917 30.46 4.73 -17.29
N THR A 918 30.90 5.60 -16.38
CA THR A 918 30.05 6.21 -15.34
C THR A 918 29.56 7.59 -15.73
N SER A 919 30.44 8.41 -16.30
CA SER A 919 30.16 9.82 -16.58
C SER A 919 30.67 10.18 -17.96
N VAL A 920 29.88 10.98 -18.69
CA VAL A 920 30.25 11.48 -20.01
C VAL A 920 29.80 12.93 -20.13
N GLY A 921 30.64 13.76 -20.74
CA GLY A 921 30.30 15.12 -21.14
C GLY A 921 31.04 15.50 -22.42
N PHE A 922 30.43 16.35 -23.25
CA PHE A 922 31.21 17.02 -24.28
C PHE A 922 31.97 18.17 -23.64
N SER A 923 33.28 18.20 -23.81
CA SER A 923 34.14 19.28 -23.34
C SER A 923 34.34 20.29 -24.48
N PRO A 924 33.85 21.54 -24.36
CA PRO A 924 34.18 22.60 -25.31
C PRO A 924 35.66 23.02 -25.20
N THR A 925 36.27 22.84 -24.02
CA THR A 925 37.69 23.09 -23.75
C THR A 925 38.59 22.17 -24.58
N GLU A 926 38.34 20.86 -24.52
CA GLU A 926 39.12 19.82 -25.22
C GLU A 926 38.56 19.49 -26.61
N LYS A 927 37.43 20.11 -26.98
CA LYS A 927 36.69 19.93 -28.25
C LYS A 927 36.39 18.46 -28.56
N SER A 928 36.06 17.68 -27.53
CA SER A 928 35.84 16.23 -27.62
C SER A 928 34.89 15.73 -26.53
N PHE A 929 34.26 14.58 -26.74
CA PHE A 929 33.59 13.87 -25.66
C PHE A 929 34.64 13.29 -24.71
N LEU A 930 34.43 13.47 -23.41
CA LEU A 930 35.24 12.90 -22.36
C LEU A 930 34.38 11.95 -21.54
N GLY A 931 34.95 10.82 -21.17
CA GLY A 931 34.33 9.84 -20.29
C GLY A 931 35.17 9.57 -19.05
N LEU A 932 34.52 9.34 -17.93
CA LEU A 932 35.09 8.63 -16.79
C LEU A 932 34.46 7.25 -16.72
N GLY A 933 35.25 6.24 -16.38
CA GLY A 933 34.77 4.87 -16.26
C GLY A 933 35.73 3.99 -15.49
N PHE A 934 35.27 2.79 -15.17
CA PHE A 934 36.07 1.77 -14.50
C PHE A 934 36.47 0.71 -15.51
N LEU A 935 37.77 0.50 -15.67
CA LEU A 935 38.34 -0.49 -16.58
C LEU A 935 39.24 -1.45 -15.81
N LYS A 936 39.10 -2.76 -16.03
CA LYS A 936 39.95 -3.78 -15.43
C LYS A 936 41.42 -3.48 -15.70
N ASN A 937 42.21 -3.34 -14.63
CA ASN A 937 43.61 -2.93 -14.67
C ASN A 937 43.87 -1.59 -15.41
N GLY A 938 42.89 -0.68 -15.42
CA GLY A 938 42.84 0.45 -16.34
C GLY A 938 44.05 1.39 -16.30
N ARG A 939 44.66 1.63 -15.13
CA ARG A 939 45.81 2.55 -15.04
C ARG A 939 47.05 2.04 -15.78
N ALA A 940 47.22 0.72 -15.86
CA ALA A 940 48.31 0.10 -16.62
C ALA A 940 48.04 0.12 -18.14
N ARG A 941 46.84 0.51 -18.55
CA ARG A 941 46.32 0.49 -19.92
C ARG A 941 46.18 1.89 -20.53
N HIS A 942 46.71 2.93 -19.90
CA HIS A 942 46.70 4.27 -20.49
C HIS A 942 47.44 4.28 -21.86
N GLY A 943 46.83 4.90 -22.87
CA GLY A 943 47.26 4.91 -24.26
C GLY A 943 46.71 3.73 -25.09
N GLU A 944 46.08 2.75 -24.46
CA GLU A 944 45.44 1.63 -25.16
C GLU A 944 44.11 2.06 -25.80
N THR A 945 43.73 1.44 -26.91
CA THR A 945 42.41 1.61 -27.52
C THR A 945 41.46 0.49 -27.09
N VAL A 946 40.31 0.86 -26.55
CA VAL A 946 39.22 -0.05 -26.16
C VAL A 946 37.94 0.29 -26.90
N LYS A 947 37.03 -0.67 -26.97
CA LYS A 947 35.72 -0.53 -27.61
C LYS A 947 34.64 -0.27 -26.57
N LEU A 948 33.95 0.85 -26.70
CA LEU A 948 32.76 1.21 -25.93
C LEU A 948 31.52 0.75 -26.69
N VAL A 949 30.61 0.07 -26.00
CA VAL A 949 29.32 -0.37 -26.57
C VAL A 949 28.15 -0.03 -25.66
N ASP A 950 27.14 0.62 -26.23
CA ASP A 950 25.82 0.86 -25.64
C ASP A 950 24.76 0.21 -26.54
N HIS A 951 24.32 -1.00 -26.17
CA HIS A 951 23.33 -1.76 -26.93
C HIS A 951 21.96 -1.09 -26.97
N MET A 952 21.60 -0.34 -25.92
CA MET A 952 20.27 0.30 -25.83
C MET A 952 20.15 1.46 -26.81
N ARG A 953 21.27 2.17 -27.04
CA ARG A 953 21.33 3.31 -27.97
C ARG A 953 21.94 2.96 -29.32
N GLY A 954 22.43 1.74 -29.50
CA GLY A 954 23.07 1.29 -30.74
C GLY A 954 24.39 2.01 -31.03
N ILE A 955 25.12 2.42 -29.99
CA ILE A 955 26.38 3.16 -30.11
C ILE A 955 27.55 2.21 -29.90
N GLU A 956 28.49 2.25 -30.85
CA GLU A 956 29.78 1.58 -30.76
C GLU A 956 30.87 2.59 -31.10
N THR A 957 31.89 2.72 -30.27
CA THR A 957 32.96 3.70 -30.45
C THR A 957 34.28 3.19 -29.88
N LEU A 958 35.34 3.31 -30.68
CA LEU A 958 36.70 3.12 -30.18
C LEU A 958 37.11 4.33 -29.36
N CYS A 959 37.70 4.09 -28.20
CA CYS A 959 38.17 5.12 -27.29
C CYS A 959 39.58 4.81 -26.80
N GLU A 960 40.41 5.84 -26.72
CA GLU A 960 41.69 5.82 -26.05
C GLU A 960 41.46 5.88 -24.54
N VAL A 961 42.12 4.99 -23.81
CA VAL A 961 42.17 5.00 -22.35
C VAL A 961 43.17 6.05 -21.91
N CYS A 962 42.74 7.05 -21.16
CA CYS A 962 43.55 8.17 -20.70
C CYS A 962 43.64 8.19 -19.16
N GLY A 963 44.51 9.05 -18.63
CA GLY A 963 44.37 9.47 -17.23
C GLY A 963 43.02 10.17 -17.00
N PRO A 964 42.43 10.08 -15.80
CA PRO A 964 41.10 10.66 -15.54
C PRO A 964 41.09 12.19 -15.54
N VAL A 965 42.25 12.85 -15.45
CA VAL A 965 42.39 14.31 -15.48
C VAL A 965 42.79 14.73 -16.89
N PHE A 966 41.87 15.39 -17.61
CA PHE A 966 42.06 15.82 -19.00
C PHE A 966 42.58 17.26 -19.11
N HIS A 967 42.14 18.14 -18.21
CA HIS A 967 42.46 19.56 -18.24
C HIS A 967 43.32 19.98 -17.05
N ASP A 968 44.39 20.75 -17.29
CA ASP A 968 45.32 21.26 -16.27
C ASP A 968 45.75 20.19 -15.24
N PRO A 969 46.41 19.09 -15.66
CA PRO A 969 46.74 17.98 -14.78
C PRO A 969 47.66 18.37 -13.61
N GLU A 970 48.48 19.43 -13.78
CA GLU A 970 49.35 19.97 -12.72
C GLU A 970 48.57 20.79 -11.67
N GLY A 971 47.34 21.22 -12.00
CA GLY A 971 46.43 21.95 -11.12
C GLY A 971 46.84 23.40 -10.86
N GLY A 972 47.57 24.03 -11.79
CA GLY A 972 48.05 25.40 -11.66
C GLY A 972 46.91 26.40 -11.56
N LYS A 973 45.89 26.26 -12.41
CA LYS A 973 44.75 27.20 -12.47
C LYS A 973 43.93 27.21 -11.18
N THR A 974 43.77 26.05 -10.54
CA THR A 974 43.04 25.94 -9.28
C THR A 974 43.80 26.60 -8.12
N ARG A 975 45.13 26.45 -8.10
CA ARG A 975 45.98 26.86 -6.97
C ARG A 975 46.30 28.36 -6.98
N GLY A 976 46.27 28.99 -8.14
CA GLY A 976 46.68 30.38 -8.33
C GLY A 976 48.18 30.48 -8.61
#